data_AF-A0A763DEY0-F1
#
_entry.id   AF-A0A763DEY0-F1
#
_cell.length_a   1.000
_cell.length_b   1.000
_cell.length_c   1.000
_cell.angle_alpha   90.00
_cell.angle_beta   90.00
_cell.angle_gamma   90.00
#
_symmetry.space_group_name_H-M   'P 1'
#
loop_
_entity.id
_entity.type
_entity.pdbx_description
1 polymer ?
#
loop_
_entity_poly.entity_id
_entity_poly.type
_entity_poly.pdbx_seq_one_letter_code
_entity_poly.pdbx_strand_id
1 'polypeptide(L)'
;MNKIYSLKYCHITKSLIAVSELARRVTCKSYRRLSRRIIRSSVAVLSLSSIWPALAATVSAEIPYQIFRDFAENKGQFTPGATNIAIYDKQGNLVGKLDKAPMADFSSATITTGNLPPGNHTLYSPQYVVTAKHVNGSDTMSFGYARNTYTAVGTNNNSGLDIKTRRLSKLVTEVAPAEVSDVGAVSGAYQAEGRFTAFYRLGGGQQFIKDKNGNLTQIYTNGGFLVGGTVGALNSYNNGQMITTPSANIFNPSQGPLANYLIMGDSGSPLFAYDSWEKKWVLIGVTSSMTSSGNNWVVTTQDFLGQQPQNDFDKTITYTSGTGALQWKYDAANGTGTLTQGNTSWDMHGKKGNDLNAGKNLLFTGNKGEVVLLDSVNQGAGYLQFAGDYRVSALNGQTWMGGGIITDKGSHVLWQVNGVAGDNLHKTGEGTLAVNGTGVNEGGLKVGEGTVILNQQADADGKVQAFSSVDIASGRPTVVLSDAQQVNPDNISWGYRGGRLDLNGNNLTFTKLQAADYGAIITNNSEKKSTITLDLQTLKASDINVPVNTINFLGGKGTPGDLYLDGSTGQYYILKANSYSPFFSDLSNSSVWQNVGKDRNKAIDTVKQQKIEASSQPYMYHGQLNGNMDVSIPKLSGKDVLALDGSVNLPEGSITKKSGTLIFQGHPVIHAGMTTSASQSDWETRQFTLGKLRLDAATFHLSRNGQMQGDINAANGSTVILGSDRVFTDKNDGTGNAVSSVEGSATATTAGDQSDYSGNVTLENKSFLQIREKFTGGIEAYDSSVSVTSQNAVFDRVGTFVNSSLSLEKGAKLTAQSGIFSTGSVDVKENASLTLTGRPSVEKLGYYSPVISTTEGIHLGEKAGLSVKNMGYLSSDINAGNTAATINLGDSDTAAGKTDSPLFSSVMKGYNAALRGSITGAQSAVNMNNALWHSSGNSVTRSLKATGSRIELGDGKNFATLQVKELTADNSVLLMHTNNSQADQLNITDKLSGSNNTVLVDFLNKPASETNVTLITAPKGSDEKIFKAGMQLIGFSNVTPVINTEETDTTTKWVLTGYQAVSDAGASKTATDF
;
A
#
# COMPACT_ATOMS: atom_id res chain seq x y z
N MET A 1 -18.79 51.93 -0.08
CA MET A 1 -17.47 51.28 -0.12
C MET A 1 -17.38 50.31 1.05
N ASN A 2 -17.16 49.03 0.73
CA ASN A 2 -17.38 47.86 1.58
C ASN A 2 -16.36 47.76 2.70
N LYS A 3 -16.81 47.56 3.95
CA LYS A 3 -15.94 47.14 5.06
C LYS A 3 -15.89 45.61 5.08
N ILE A 4 -14.71 45.05 4.82
CA ILE A 4 -14.48 43.61 4.82
C ILE A 4 -14.27 43.14 6.27
N TYR A 5 -15.01 42.11 6.67
CA TYR A 5 -14.90 41.45 7.98
C TYR A 5 -14.48 40.00 7.78
N SER A 6 -13.61 39.49 8.65
CA SER A 6 -13.20 38.08 8.70
C SER A 6 -13.78 37.42 9.96
N LEU A 7 -14.21 36.15 9.87
CA LEU A 7 -14.63 35.37 11.02
C LEU A 7 -13.41 34.68 11.65
N LYS A 8 -13.14 34.94 12.93
CA LYS A 8 -12.06 34.28 13.68
C LYS A 8 -12.62 33.54 14.88
N TYR A 9 -12.07 32.35 15.13
CA TYR A 9 -12.51 31.49 16.23
C TYR A 9 -11.96 32.01 17.56
N CYS A 10 -12.84 32.24 18.52
CA CYS A 10 -12.48 32.65 19.88
C CYS A 10 -12.49 31.44 20.82
N HIS A 11 -11.33 31.07 21.36
CA HIS A 11 -11.21 29.92 22.28
C HIS A 11 -11.89 30.14 23.64
N ILE A 12 -12.16 31.39 24.02
CA ILE A 12 -12.85 31.72 25.29
C ILE A 12 -14.36 31.51 25.15
N THR A 13 -14.94 31.89 24.02
CA THR A 13 -16.40 31.81 23.79
C THR A 13 -16.82 30.63 22.92
N LYS A 14 -15.87 29.77 22.51
CA LYS A 14 -16.05 28.62 21.60
C LYS A 14 -16.93 28.93 20.38
N SER A 15 -16.70 30.08 19.74
CA SER A 15 -17.51 30.55 18.61
C SER A 15 -16.70 31.42 17.65
N LEU A 16 -17.17 31.52 16.39
CA LEU A 16 -16.62 32.43 15.39
C LEU A 16 -17.17 33.84 15.60
N ILE A 17 -16.28 34.82 15.74
CA ILE A 17 -16.62 36.24 15.87
C ILE A 17 -16.14 37.03 14.66
N ALA A 18 -16.95 37.98 14.18
CA ALA A 18 -16.60 38.83 13.05
C ALA A 18 -15.67 39.97 13.51
N VAL A 19 -14.50 40.06 12.91
CA VAL A 19 -13.47 41.07 13.18
C VAL A 19 -13.03 41.76 11.89
N SER A 20 -12.92 43.09 11.95
CA SER A 20 -12.46 43.94 10.85
C SER A 20 -11.01 43.59 10.48
N GLU A 21 -10.70 43.47 9.18
CA GLU A 21 -9.37 43.07 8.68
C GLU A 21 -8.25 44.11 8.90
N LEU A 22 -8.54 45.30 9.41
CA LEU A 22 -7.57 46.41 9.49
C LEU A 22 -6.98 46.72 10.88
N ALA A 23 -7.15 45.86 11.88
CA ALA A 23 -6.58 46.11 13.22
C ALA A 23 -5.21 45.43 13.43
N ARG A 24 -4.12 46.22 13.36
CA ARG A 24 -2.78 45.85 13.87
C ARG A 24 -2.73 46.02 15.40
N ARG A 25 -2.03 45.10 16.08
CA ARG A 25 -1.78 45.08 17.53
C ARG A 25 -1.16 46.40 18.02
N VAL A 26 -1.77 47.01 19.03
CA VAL A 26 -1.14 48.03 19.89
C VAL A 26 -1.14 47.50 21.32
N THR A 27 0.06 47.33 21.88
CA THR A 27 0.32 47.06 23.30
C THR A 27 0.33 48.36 24.09
N CYS A 28 -0.50 48.48 25.14
CA CYS A 28 -0.34 49.50 26.18
C CYS A 28 -0.60 48.93 27.58
N LYS A 29 0.36 49.14 28.48
CA LYS A 29 0.30 48.93 29.93
C LYS A 29 -0.32 50.17 30.62
N SER A 30 -0.98 50.01 31.77
CA SER A 30 -0.75 50.76 33.04
C SER A 30 -1.82 50.37 34.11
N TYR A 31 -1.39 49.88 35.30
CA TYR A 31 -1.38 50.53 36.65
C TYR A 31 -2.77 50.86 37.23
N ARG A 32 -3.13 50.74 38.53
CA ARG A 32 -2.45 50.61 39.85
C ARG A 32 -3.56 50.39 40.92
N ARG A 33 -3.25 49.81 42.08
CA ARG A 33 -3.56 50.44 43.40
C ARG A 33 -2.83 49.75 44.56
N LEU A 34 -2.17 50.58 45.37
CA LEU A 34 -1.51 50.28 46.63
C LEU A 34 -2.54 50.27 47.79
N SER A 35 -2.27 49.47 48.83
CA SER A 35 -2.39 49.92 50.22
C SER A 35 -1.33 49.25 51.11
N ARG A 36 -0.92 50.00 52.14
CA ARG A 36 0.30 49.89 52.95
C ARG A 36 0.24 48.81 54.04
N ARG A 37 1.40 48.22 54.40
CA ARG A 37 1.92 48.19 55.79
C ARG A 37 3.41 47.83 55.82
N ILE A 38 4.07 48.35 56.85
CA ILE A 38 5.50 48.63 57.01
C ILE A 38 6.15 47.47 57.80
N ILE A 39 7.45 47.18 57.58
CA ILE A 39 8.56 47.15 58.58
C ILE A 39 9.68 46.13 58.24
N ARG A 40 10.90 46.68 58.16
CA ARG A 40 12.27 46.17 58.40
C ARG A 40 13.05 45.41 57.32
N SER A 41 14.09 46.14 56.90
CA SER A 41 15.30 45.82 56.18
C SER A 41 16.22 44.80 56.89
N SER A 42 16.90 43.96 56.10
CA SER A 42 18.28 43.49 56.33
C SER A 42 18.84 42.89 55.04
N VAL A 43 19.75 43.65 54.44
CA VAL A 43 20.83 43.33 53.48
C VAL A 43 20.93 41.88 52.97
N ALA A 44 20.81 41.68 51.65
CA ALA A 44 21.38 40.55 50.94
C ALA A 44 22.23 41.06 49.77
N VAL A 45 23.49 40.63 49.81
CA VAL A 45 24.60 40.98 48.93
C VAL A 45 24.29 40.63 47.46
N LEU A 46 24.51 41.60 46.57
CA LEU A 46 24.59 41.38 45.13
C LEU A 46 25.77 40.45 44.82
N SER A 47 25.48 39.21 44.41
CA SER A 47 26.39 38.41 43.60
C SER A 47 25.96 38.52 42.14
N LEU A 48 26.78 39.22 41.36
CA LEU A 48 26.71 39.28 39.90
C LEU A 48 27.02 37.89 39.33
N SER A 49 26.00 37.08 39.05
CA SER A 49 26.12 35.95 38.14
C SER A 49 25.73 36.41 36.73
N SER A 50 26.71 36.36 35.83
CA SER A 50 26.54 36.50 34.39
C SER A 50 25.42 35.59 33.88
N ILE A 51 24.47 36.18 33.17
CA ILE A 51 23.37 35.46 32.52
C ILE A 51 23.97 34.77 31.29
N TRP A 52 24.24 33.47 31.40
CA TRP A 52 24.51 32.61 30.24
C TRP A 52 23.17 32.21 29.64
N PRO A 53 22.99 32.26 28.30
CA PRO A 53 21.78 31.76 27.68
C PRO A 53 21.64 30.26 27.93
N ALA A 54 20.51 29.87 28.51
CA ALA A 54 20.11 28.48 28.68
C ALA A 54 19.91 27.84 27.31
N LEU A 55 20.60 26.74 27.02
CA LEU A 55 20.56 26.07 25.72
C LEU A 55 19.90 24.72 25.80
N ALA A 56 19.42 24.30 24.63
CA ALA A 56 18.47 23.23 24.45
C ALA A 56 18.77 22.29 23.22
N ALA A 57 18.16 21.11 22.97
CA ALA A 57 18.73 19.96 22.25
C ALA A 57 19.17 20.40 20.88
N THR A 58 20.47 20.35 20.64
CA THR A 58 21.08 21.07 19.55
C THR A 58 21.53 20.09 18.48
N VAL A 59 21.01 20.28 17.26
CA VAL A 59 21.42 19.54 16.06
C VAL A 59 21.97 20.51 15.00
N SER A 60 22.61 19.97 13.97
CA SER A 60 23.18 20.78 12.89
C SER A 60 22.09 21.50 12.07
N ALA A 61 22.26 22.79 11.83
CA ALA A 61 21.40 23.59 10.96
C ALA A 61 21.59 23.25 9.47
N GLU A 62 22.67 22.55 9.11
CA GLU A 62 23.03 22.21 7.73
C GLU A 62 22.22 21.04 7.18
N ILE A 63 21.71 20.17 8.07
CA ILE A 63 20.93 18.97 7.71
C ILE A 63 19.43 19.31 7.72
N PRO A 64 18.61 18.79 6.78
CA PRO A 64 17.17 18.97 6.85
C PRO A 64 16.61 18.46 8.19
N TYR A 65 15.93 19.33 8.93
CA TYR A 65 15.54 19.04 10.32
C TYR A 65 14.62 17.82 10.45
N GLN A 66 13.82 17.53 9.42
CA GLN A 66 12.94 16.37 9.36
C GLN A 66 13.70 15.05 9.52
N ILE A 67 14.96 14.98 9.09
CA ILE A 67 15.81 13.79 9.23
C ILE A 67 15.97 13.37 10.70
N PHE A 68 16.18 14.34 11.61
CA PHE A 68 16.35 14.03 13.03
C PHE A 68 15.04 13.61 13.72
N ARG A 69 13.90 14.04 13.18
CA ARG A 69 12.57 13.65 13.66
C ARG A 69 12.19 12.26 13.16
N ASP A 70 12.38 12.01 11.87
CA ASP A 70 12.15 10.70 11.26
C ASP A 70 13.06 9.64 11.88
N PHE A 71 14.33 9.97 12.14
CA PHE A 71 15.25 9.12 12.91
C PHE A 71 14.67 8.76 14.28
N ALA A 72 14.13 9.73 15.03
CA ALA A 72 13.65 9.53 16.39
C ALA A 72 12.35 8.71 16.48
N GLU A 73 11.48 8.83 15.48
CA GLU A 73 10.19 8.13 15.40
C GLU A 73 10.24 6.86 14.52
N ASN A 74 11.43 6.45 14.04
CA ASN A 74 11.62 5.36 13.09
C ASN A 74 10.75 5.44 11.82
N LYS A 75 10.65 6.65 11.26
CA LYS A 75 9.84 7.00 10.09
C LYS A 75 10.71 7.35 8.89
N GLY A 76 10.10 7.59 7.72
CA GLY A 76 10.83 7.83 6.48
C GLY A 76 11.79 6.67 6.16
N GLN A 77 13.04 7.01 5.83
CA GLN A 77 14.11 6.03 5.56
C GLN A 77 14.71 5.36 6.82
N PHE A 78 14.23 5.68 8.02
CA PHE A 78 14.78 5.22 9.32
C PHE A 78 13.95 4.11 9.97
N THR A 79 13.32 3.26 9.16
CA THR A 79 12.63 2.07 9.65
C THR A 79 13.62 1.12 10.34
N PRO A 80 13.22 0.41 11.41
CA PRO A 80 14.13 -0.48 12.13
C PRO A 80 14.74 -1.54 11.21
N GLY A 81 16.05 -1.77 11.31
CA GLY A 81 16.79 -2.69 10.45
C GLY A 81 17.33 -2.10 9.15
N ALA A 82 16.94 -0.88 8.76
CA ALA A 82 17.52 -0.20 7.60
C ALA A 82 19.04 0.00 7.76
N THR A 83 19.81 -0.22 6.69
CA THR A 83 21.29 -0.16 6.70
C THR A 83 21.83 0.82 5.67
N ASN A 84 23.05 1.31 5.87
CA ASN A 84 23.77 2.15 4.91
C ASN A 84 23.03 3.43 4.52
N ILE A 85 22.31 4.03 5.48
CA ILE A 85 21.49 5.22 5.23
C ILE A 85 22.40 6.41 4.99
N ALA A 86 22.36 6.98 3.79
CA ALA A 86 23.12 8.17 3.43
C ALA A 86 22.44 9.44 3.96
N ILE A 87 23.23 10.32 4.59
CA ILE A 87 22.76 11.58 5.16
C ILE A 87 23.32 12.72 4.33
N TYR A 88 22.42 13.60 3.87
CA TYR A 88 22.75 14.73 3.02
C TYR A 88 22.46 16.06 3.73
N ASP A 89 23.22 17.10 3.39
CA ASP A 89 22.93 18.47 3.79
C ASP A 89 21.78 19.06 2.94
N LYS A 90 21.34 20.27 3.30
CA LYS A 90 20.27 21.00 2.59
C LYS A 90 20.63 21.36 1.14
N GLN A 91 21.91 21.30 0.76
CA GLN A 91 22.40 21.55 -0.59
C GLN A 91 22.56 20.25 -1.40
N GLY A 92 22.34 19.09 -0.78
CA GLY A 92 22.45 17.77 -1.40
C GLY A 92 23.83 17.13 -1.33
N ASN A 93 24.78 17.69 -0.57
CA ASN A 93 26.10 17.07 -0.39
C ASN A 93 26.04 15.98 0.69
N LEU A 94 26.79 14.90 0.49
CA LEU A 94 26.90 13.81 1.46
C LEU A 94 27.63 14.29 2.72
N VAL A 95 26.97 14.20 3.88
CA VAL A 95 27.56 14.47 5.20
C VAL A 95 28.21 13.22 5.78
N GLY A 96 27.58 12.06 5.59
CA GLY A 96 28.07 10.78 6.07
C GLY A 96 27.03 9.66 5.90
N LYS A 97 27.30 8.50 6.48
CA LYS A 97 26.42 7.34 6.42
C LYS A 97 26.19 6.74 7.81
N LEU A 98 25.00 6.18 8.02
CA LEU A 98 24.70 5.28 9.12
C LEU A 98 24.95 3.84 8.65
N ASP A 99 26.22 3.42 8.70
CA ASP A 99 26.71 2.15 8.14
C ASP A 99 27.36 1.22 9.18
N LYS A 100 27.56 1.71 10.42
CA LYS A 100 28.19 0.94 11.50
C LYS A 100 27.28 -0.11 12.15
N ALA A 101 25.97 0.05 11.98
CA ALA A 101 24.94 -0.83 12.51
C ALA A 101 23.61 -0.60 11.74
N PRO A 102 22.72 -1.60 11.69
CA PRO A 102 21.33 -1.38 11.26
C PRO A 102 20.63 -0.37 12.16
N MET A 103 19.63 0.33 11.63
CA MET A 103 18.81 1.27 12.39
C MET A 103 18.14 0.59 13.58
N ALA A 104 18.26 1.18 14.77
CA ALA A 104 17.67 0.67 15.99
C ALA A 104 16.13 0.82 15.99
N ASP A 105 15.46 -0.05 16.74
CA ASP A 105 14.04 0.14 17.08
C ASP A 105 13.92 0.93 18.38
N PHE A 106 13.34 2.13 18.29
CA PHE A 106 13.19 3.04 19.42
C PHE A 106 11.81 2.97 20.09
N SER A 107 10.96 2.05 19.67
CA SER A 107 9.59 1.94 20.18
C SER A 107 9.49 1.70 21.70
N SER A 108 10.55 1.21 22.34
CA SER A 108 10.62 1.06 23.80
C SER A 108 10.64 2.40 24.56
N ALA A 109 10.97 3.51 23.90
CA ALA A 109 10.92 4.84 24.50
C ALA A 109 9.51 5.44 24.42
N THR A 110 9.14 6.29 25.39
CA THR A 110 7.80 6.87 25.41
C THR A 110 7.56 7.85 24.26
N ILE A 111 6.49 7.62 23.48
CA ILE A 111 6.08 8.57 22.43
C ILE A 111 5.47 9.84 23.02
N THR A 112 4.83 9.73 24.19
CA THR A 112 4.33 10.84 25.00
C THR A 112 4.40 10.49 26.48
N THR A 113 4.52 11.50 27.35
CA THR A 113 4.68 11.30 28.80
C THR A 113 3.74 12.22 29.60
N GLY A 114 2.51 12.42 29.11
CA GLY A 114 1.55 13.35 29.72
C GLY A 114 2.07 14.79 29.71
N ASN A 115 2.28 15.38 30.88
CA ASN A 115 2.84 16.73 31.04
C ASN A 115 4.36 16.80 30.89
N LEU A 116 5.03 15.65 30.91
CA LEU A 116 6.47 15.57 30.69
C LEU A 116 6.79 15.46 29.18
N PRO A 117 7.96 15.95 28.76
CA PRO A 117 8.46 15.73 27.40
C PRO A 117 8.43 14.25 26.96
N PRO A 118 8.27 13.98 25.66
CA PRO A 118 8.36 12.62 25.13
C PRO A 118 9.80 12.07 25.26
N GLY A 119 9.92 10.75 25.32
CA GLY A 119 11.21 10.06 25.43
C GLY A 119 11.88 10.12 26.80
N ASN A 120 11.19 10.60 27.85
CA ASN A 120 11.76 10.67 29.20
C ASN A 120 11.83 9.32 29.92
N HIS A 121 11.08 8.31 29.47
CA HIS A 121 11.09 6.97 30.06
C HIS A 121 11.32 5.94 28.97
N THR A 122 11.98 4.84 29.32
CA THR A 122 12.24 3.71 28.40
C THR A 122 11.81 2.41 29.06
N LEU A 123 10.99 1.63 28.38
CA LEU A 123 10.56 0.30 28.80
C LEU A 123 11.75 -0.67 28.72
N TYR A 124 12.06 -1.38 29.81
CA TYR A 124 13.17 -2.35 29.87
C TYR A 124 12.72 -3.74 30.36
N SER A 125 11.51 -3.83 30.91
CA SER A 125 10.79 -5.07 31.21
C SER A 125 9.31 -4.82 30.90
N PRO A 126 8.48 -5.84 30.61
CA PRO A 126 7.10 -5.64 30.14
C PRO A 126 6.21 -4.74 31.01
N GLN A 127 6.54 -4.54 32.29
CA GLN A 127 5.81 -3.65 33.21
C GLN A 127 6.64 -2.50 33.77
N TYR A 128 7.91 -2.35 33.39
CA TYR A 128 8.84 -1.45 34.07
C TYR A 128 9.61 -0.55 33.11
N VAL A 129 9.69 0.72 33.51
CA VAL A 129 10.40 1.76 32.78
C VAL A 129 11.54 2.34 33.60
N VAL A 130 12.59 2.80 32.92
CA VAL A 130 13.73 3.49 33.53
C VAL A 130 13.77 4.96 33.11
N THR A 131 14.20 5.82 34.02
CA THR A 131 14.40 7.26 33.79
C THR A 131 15.42 7.83 34.80
N ALA A 132 15.79 9.09 34.66
CA ALA A 132 16.61 9.79 35.65
C ALA A 132 15.79 10.08 36.92
N LYS A 133 16.43 10.01 38.09
CA LYS A 133 15.73 10.11 39.38
C LYS A 133 15.01 11.45 39.55
N HIS A 134 15.65 12.54 39.13
CA HIS A 134 15.10 13.88 39.23
C HIS A 134 13.91 14.16 38.29
N VAL A 135 13.64 13.30 37.30
CA VAL A 135 12.49 13.44 36.39
C VAL A 135 11.20 13.11 37.12
N ASN A 136 10.37 14.11 37.39
CA ASN A 136 9.10 13.97 38.09
C ASN A 136 8.05 14.90 37.45
N GLY A 137 6.76 14.56 37.52
CA GLY A 137 5.69 15.45 37.06
C GLY A 137 4.60 14.81 36.19
N SER A 138 4.69 13.51 35.90
CA SER A 138 3.61 12.75 35.25
C SER A 138 3.59 11.30 35.74
N ASP A 139 2.38 10.77 35.93
CA ASP A 139 2.14 9.35 36.19
C ASP A 139 1.62 8.61 34.96
N THR A 140 1.45 9.31 33.83
CA THR A 140 0.95 8.73 32.59
C THR A 140 1.99 8.81 31.49
N MET A 141 2.07 7.76 30.68
CA MET A 141 2.97 7.67 29.54
C MET A 141 2.41 6.72 28.48
N SER A 142 2.82 6.90 27.23
CA SER A 142 2.31 6.11 26.12
C SER A 142 3.42 5.48 25.27
N PHE A 143 3.10 4.36 24.64
CA PHE A 143 4.00 3.60 23.77
C PHE A 143 3.36 3.34 22.39
N GLY A 144 4.19 3.35 21.34
CA GLY A 144 3.71 3.29 19.95
C GLY A 144 2.98 4.57 19.56
N TYR A 145 1.67 4.64 19.81
CA TYR A 145 0.85 5.83 19.60
C TYR A 145 0.47 6.53 20.91
N ALA A 146 0.26 7.84 20.85
CA ALA A 146 -0.03 8.68 22.01
C ALA A 146 -1.28 8.26 22.81
N ARG A 147 -2.25 7.59 22.16
CA ARG A 147 -3.50 7.11 22.78
C ARG A 147 -3.31 5.89 23.69
N ASN A 148 -2.19 5.17 23.56
CA ASN A 148 -1.94 3.93 24.29
C ASN A 148 -1.30 4.22 25.66
N THR A 149 -2.12 4.70 26.58
CA THR A 149 -1.65 5.23 27.87
C THR A 149 -1.51 4.15 28.94
N TYR A 150 -0.41 4.20 29.67
CA TYR A 150 -0.11 3.41 30.86
C TYR A 150 0.06 4.33 32.08
N THR A 151 -0.26 3.81 33.26
CA THR A 151 -0.17 4.55 34.52
C THR A 151 0.92 3.96 35.40
N ALA A 152 1.83 4.80 35.90
CA ALA A 152 2.82 4.42 36.88
C ALA A 152 2.18 4.28 38.27
N VAL A 153 2.48 3.19 38.97
CA VAL A 153 1.91 2.85 40.30
C VAL A 153 2.97 2.72 41.39
N GLY A 154 4.22 2.48 41.03
CA GLY A 154 5.33 2.31 41.97
C GLY A 154 6.62 2.90 41.44
N THR A 155 7.54 3.29 42.33
CA THR A 155 8.84 3.89 41.96
C THR A 155 9.93 3.34 42.86
N ASN A 156 11.05 2.92 42.27
CA ASN A 156 12.27 2.54 42.98
C ASN A 156 13.40 3.51 42.63
N ASN A 157 13.88 4.27 43.60
CA ASN A 157 14.93 5.26 43.41
C ASN A 157 16.29 4.66 43.78
N ASN A 158 17.30 4.84 42.92
CA ASN A 158 18.66 4.52 43.32
C ASN A 158 19.14 5.50 44.41
N SER A 159 19.73 4.97 45.47
CA SER A 159 20.19 5.75 46.62
C SER A 159 21.38 6.66 46.28
N GLY A 160 22.32 6.19 45.46
CA GLY A 160 23.56 6.88 45.14
C GLY A 160 23.60 7.56 43.78
N LEU A 161 22.79 7.10 42.81
CA LEU A 161 22.81 7.57 41.43
C LEU A 161 21.52 8.32 41.04
N ASP A 162 21.60 9.15 40.01
CA ASP A 162 20.46 9.87 39.43
C ASP A 162 19.68 9.00 38.43
N ILE A 163 19.24 7.83 38.89
CA ILE A 163 18.45 6.89 38.10
C ILE A 163 17.35 6.28 38.97
N LYS A 164 16.21 5.97 38.36
CA LYS A 164 15.10 5.27 39.01
C LYS A 164 14.35 4.40 38.02
N THR A 165 13.62 3.43 38.55
CA THR A 165 12.68 2.61 37.79
C THR A 165 11.25 2.89 38.27
N ARG A 166 10.27 2.73 37.39
CA ARG A 166 8.85 2.84 37.73
C ARG A 166 8.09 1.62 37.24
N ARG A 167 7.15 1.15 38.06
CA ARG A 167 6.23 0.05 37.75
C ARG A 167 4.96 0.63 37.14
N LEU A 168 4.47 0.00 36.08
CA LEU A 168 3.21 0.33 35.42
C LEU A 168 2.05 -0.52 35.95
N SER A 169 0.82 -0.03 35.82
CA SER A 169 -0.39 -0.75 36.25
C SER A 169 -0.68 -2.00 35.44
N LYS A 170 -0.27 -2.04 34.17
CA LYS A 170 -0.52 -3.11 33.20
C LYS A 170 0.74 -3.42 32.39
N LEU A 171 0.83 -4.64 31.87
CA LEU A 171 1.88 -5.05 30.93
C LEU A 171 1.76 -4.26 29.61
N VAL A 172 2.85 -3.73 29.09
CA VAL A 172 2.85 -3.02 27.80
C VAL A 172 2.76 -4.02 26.65
N THR A 173 1.79 -3.83 25.75
CA THR A 173 1.53 -4.74 24.62
C THR A 173 2.03 -4.24 23.28
N GLU A 174 2.10 -2.93 23.08
CA GLU A 174 2.37 -2.32 21.78
C GLU A 174 3.83 -2.37 21.35
N VAL A 175 4.76 -2.48 22.29
CA VAL A 175 6.19 -2.39 22.02
C VAL A 175 6.94 -3.46 22.81
N ALA A 176 8.10 -3.86 22.31
CA ALA A 176 9.03 -4.71 23.05
C ALA A 176 9.85 -3.85 24.04
N PRO A 177 10.16 -4.36 25.23
CA PRO A 177 11.13 -3.71 26.11
C PRO A 177 12.53 -3.68 25.47
N ALA A 178 13.29 -2.62 25.74
CA ALA A 178 14.69 -2.56 25.36
C ALA A 178 15.51 -3.59 26.14
N GLU A 179 16.44 -4.27 25.46
CA GLU A 179 17.46 -5.08 26.11
C GLU A 179 18.46 -4.17 26.83
N VAL A 180 18.76 -4.48 28.10
CA VAL A 180 19.74 -3.73 28.91
C VAL A 180 21.11 -4.39 28.75
N SER A 181 22.14 -3.58 28.55
CA SER A 181 23.54 -4.03 28.45
C SER A 181 23.93 -5.00 29.58
N ASP A 182 24.54 -6.12 29.22
CA ASP A 182 25.14 -7.12 30.11
C ASP A 182 26.41 -6.60 30.78
N VAL A 183 27.09 -5.62 30.17
CA VAL A 183 28.35 -5.07 30.67
C VAL A 183 28.16 -4.23 31.94
N GLY A 184 27.07 -3.44 32.00
CA GLY A 184 26.82 -2.54 33.12
C GLY A 184 27.92 -1.51 33.36
N ALA A 185 28.20 -1.20 34.64
CA ALA A 185 29.07 -0.11 35.08
C ALA A 185 30.57 -0.49 35.09
N VAL A 186 31.13 -0.77 33.91
CA VAL A 186 32.56 -1.10 33.74
C VAL A 186 33.33 0.10 33.17
N SER A 187 34.38 0.53 33.87
CA SER A 187 35.22 1.66 33.45
C SER A 187 35.86 1.41 32.08
N GLY A 188 35.61 2.31 31.13
CA GLY A 188 36.19 2.29 29.80
C GLY A 188 35.46 1.41 28.78
N ALA A 189 34.42 0.67 29.18
CA ALA A 189 33.78 -0.31 28.30
C ALA A 189 33.06 0.29 27.07
N TYR A 190 32.67 1.56 27.16
CA TYR A 190 31.93 2.28 26.11
C TYR A 190 32.81 3.24 25.29
N GLN A 191 34.13 3.12 25.40
CA GLN A 191 35.10 3.93 24.65
C GLN A 191 35.16 3.52 23.16
N ALA A 192 35.82 4.36 22.36
CA ALA A 192 36.03 4.09 20.94
C ALA A 192 36.86 2.82 20.73
N GLU A 193 36.72 2.19 19.57
CA GLU A 193 37.47 0.98 19.19
C GLU A 193 37.25 -0.22 20.15
N GLY A 194 36.14 -0.22 20.90
CA GLY A 194 35.73 -1.29 21.80
C GLY A 194 34.59 -2.18 21.26
N ARG A 195 33.88 -2.86 22.18
CA ARG A 195 32.73 -3.76 21.90
C ARG A 195 31.59 -3.06 21.16
N PHE A 196 31.37 -1.77 21.41
CA PHE A 196 30.25 -1.00 20.88
C PHE A 196 30.68 -0.11 19.71
N THR A 197 30.01 -0.24 18.56
CA THR A 197 30.44 0.42 17.30
C THR A 197 29.60 1.64 16.91
N ALA A 198 28.40 1.76 17.45
CA ALA A 198 27.48 2.87 17.19
C ALA A 198 26.69 3.24 18.45
N PHE A 199 26.40 4.53 18.63
CA PHE A 199 25.68 5.06 19.79
C PHE A 199 24.57 6.00 19.34
N TYR A 200 23.33 5.62 19.61
CA TYR A 200 22.14 6.36 19.19
C TYR A 200 21.33 6.82 20.39
N ARG A 201 20.65 7.96 20.22
CA ARG A 201 19.81 8.58 21.25
C ARG A 201 18.56 9.17 20.62
N LEU A 202 17.56 9.39 21.46
CA LEU A 202 16.38 10.19 21.15
C LEU A 202 15.87 10.89 22.40
N GLY A 203 14.99 11.88 22.26
CA GLY A 203 14.39 12.60 23.38
C GLY A 203 13.63 13.84 22.95
N GLY A 204 12.76 14.31 23.84
CA GLY A 204 11.79 15.36 23.56
C GLY A 204 12.07 16.70 24.22
N GLY A 205 13.33 16.98 24.58
CA GLY A 205 13.69 18.26 25.19
C GLY A 205 13.28 19.49 24.37
N GLN A 206 13.53 20.68 24.90
CA GLN A 206 13.54 21.90 24.09
C GLN A 206 14.42 21.73 22.82
N GLN A 207 14.14 22.42 21.72
CA GLN A 207 14.73 22.07 20.42
C GLN A 207 15.46 23.24 19.77
N PHE A 208 16.70 23.03 19.32
CA PHE A 208 17.56 24.04 18.71
C PHE A 208 18.30 23.49 17.48
N ILE A 209 18.59 24.39 16.54
CA ILE A 209 19.58 24.16 15.50
C ILE A 209 20.78 25.06 15.73
N LYS A 210 21.98 24.56 15.43
CA LYS A 210 23.24 25.31 15.48
C LYS A 210 23.91 25.28 14.13
N ASP A 211 24.30 26.45 13.63
CA ASP A 211 25.06 26.57 12.38
C ASP A 211 26.58 26.41 12.62
N LYS A 212 27.37 26.29 11.55
CA LYS A 212 28.83 26.14 11.62
C LYS A 212 29.55 27.31 12.32
N ASN A 213 28.93 28.49 12.38
CA ASN A 213 29.46 29.66 13.10
C ASN A 213 29.13 29.63 14.60
N GLY A 214 28.34 28.64 15.04
CA GLY A 214 27.93 28.46 16.42
C GLY A 214 26.65 29.23 16.81
N ASN A 215 25.96 29.86 15.86
CA ASN A 215 24.71 30.56 16.14
C ASN A 215 23.60 29.55 16.43
N LEU A 216 22.83 29.83 17.47
CA LEU A 216 21.78 28.96 17.97
C LEU A 216 20.41 29.55 17.67
N THR A 217 19.54 28.74 17.07
CA THR A 217 18.15 29.12 16.77
C THR A 217 17.20 28.11 17.39
N GLN A 218 16.24 28.60 18.19
CA GLN A 218 15.20 27.76 18.79
C GLN A 218 14.15 27.36 17.74
N ILE A 219 13.73 26.09 17.77
CA ILE A 219 12.67 25.55 16.93
C ILE A 219 11.32 25.64 17.66
N TYR A 220 10.28 26.06 16.93
CA TYR A 220 8.91 26.06 17.44
C TYR A 220 8.34 24.64 17.42
N THR A 221 7.93 24.11 18.58
CA THR A 221 7.60 22.69 18.73
C THR A 221 6.10 22.36 18.83
N ASN A 222 5.23 23.37 18.92
CA ASN A 222 3.77 23.22 19.00
C ASN A 222 3.28 22.05 19.90
N GLY A 223 3.80 21.95 21.13
CA GLY A 223 3.45 20.88 22.08
C GLY A 223 4.58 19.88 22.39
N GLY A 224 5.69 19.93 21.65
CA GLY A 224 6.86 19.07 21.86
C GLY A 224 6.83 17.81 20.98
N PHE A 225 8.00 17.37 20.52
CA PHE A 225 8.17 16.16 19.69
C PHE A 225 9.55 15.54 19.93
N LEU A 226 9.73 14.30 19.49
CA LEU A 226 11.00 13.58 19.58
C LEU A 226 12.00 14.05 18.53
N VAL A 227 13.27 14.14 18.94
CA VAL A 227 14.44 14.36 18.08
C VAL A 227 15.54 13.39 18.51
N GLY A 228 16.26 12.85 17.54
CA GLY A 228 17.30 11.87 17.79
C GLY A 228 18.47 12.01 16.85
N GLY A 229 19.46 11.17 17.07
CA GLY A 229 20.64 11.09 16.23
C GLY A 229 21.77 10.32 16.90
N THR A 230 22.99 10.62 16.46
CA THR A 230 24.21 9.96 16.90
C THR A 230 24.92 10.72 18.02
N VAL A 231 25.66 9.99 18.83
CA VAL A 231 26.69 10.55 19.72
C VAL A 231 28.00 9.78 19.55
N GLY A 232 29.10 10.39 19.97
CA GLY A 232 30.41 9.72 19.95
C GLY A 232 30.54 8.65 21.02
N ALA A 233 31.64 7.90 20.97
CA ALA A 233 32.00 6.98 22.02
C ALA A 233 32.17 7.69 23.38
N LEU A 234 32.04 6.95 24.47
CA LEU A 234 31.88 7.52 25.81
C LEU A 234 33.02 7.12 26.75
N ASN A 235 33.49 8.11 27.51
CA ASN A 235 34.41 7.90 28.62
C ASN A 235 33.63 7.63 29.90
N SER A 236 34.16 6.74 30.74
CA SER A 236 33.59 6.45 32.05
C SER A 236 34.17 7.34 33.13
N TYR A 237 33.36 7.68 34.13
CA TYR A 237 33.79 8.28 35.39
C TYR A 237 32.93 7.73 36.54
N ASN A 238 33.22 8.18 37.77
CA ASN A 238 32.53 7.68 38.98
C ASN A 238 32.54 6.13 39.06
N ASN A 239 33.73 5.54 38.91
CA ASN A 239 33.93 4.08 38.92
C ASN A 239 33.08 3.32 37.88
N GLY A 240 32.91 3.87 36.68
CA GLY A 240 32.15 3.21 35.62
C GLY A 240 30.63 3.45 35.68
N GLN A 241 30.12 4.07 36.75
CA GLN A 241 28.68 4.27 36.96
C GLN A 241 28.07 5.39 36.10
N MET A 242 28.91 6.29 35.60
CA MET A 242 28.48 7.35 34.69
C MET A 242 29.40 7.40 33.47
N ILE A 243 28.81 7.82 32.34
CA ILE A 243 29.49 7.92 31.05
C ILE A 243 29.24 9.29 30.43
N THR A 244 30.23 9.80 29.70
CA THR A 244 30.24 11.15 29.13
C THR A 244 30.90 11.20 27.76
N THR A 245 30.46 12.13 26.91
CA THR A 245 31.08 12.41 25.61
C THR A 245 30.95 13.90 25.29
N PRO A 246 31.91 14.54 24.58
CA PRO A 246 31.86 15.96 24.25
C PRO A 246 30.86 16.28 23.10
N SER A 247 29.60 15.92 23.31
CA SER A 247 28.50 16.00 22.33
C SER A 247 28.14 17.43 21.91
N ALA A 248 28.54 18.47 22.65
CA ALA A 248 28.30 19.86 22.27
C ALA A 248 29.03 20.27 20.97
N ASN A 249 30.06 19.50 20.59
CA ASN A 249 30.81 19.66 19.34
C ASN A 249 30.11 18.94 18.18
N ILE A 250 28.89 19.37 17.84
CA ILE A 250 28.02 18.72 16.86
C ILE A 250 28.58 18.62 15.42
N PHE A 251 29.64 19.37 15.10
CA PHE A 251 30.31 19.31 13.79
C PHE A 251 31.55 18.41 13.80
N ASN A 252 31.91 17.83 14.95
CA ASN A 252 33.02 16.91 15.04
C ASN A 252 32.57 15.53 14.50
N PRO A 253 33.25 14.97 13.48
CA PRO A 253 32.87 13.69 12.89
C PRO A 253 32.86 12.50 13.87
N SER A 254 33.59 12.59 14.99
CA SER A 254 33.57 11.58 16.05
C SER A 254 32.20 11.40 16.70
N GLN A 255 31.30 12.39 16.57
CA GLN A 255 29.93 12.33 17.08
C GLN A 255 28.96 11.64 16.12
N GLY A 256 29.42 11.22 14.93
CA GLY A 256 28.60 10.66 13.87
C GLY A 256 27.87 11.72 13.02
N PRO A 257 27.23 11.31 11.91
CA PRO A 257 26.67 12.24 10.92
C PRO A 257 25.42 12.99 11.41
N LEU A 258 24.75 12.50 12.46
CA LEU A 258 23.56 13.12 13.06
C LEU A 258 23.83 13.53 14.50
N ALA A 259 24.98 14.14 14.76
CA ALA A 259 25.41 14.53 16.10
C ALA A 259 24.34 15.32 16.88
N ASN A 260 24.16 14.97 18.15
CA ASN A 260 23.15 15.54 19.03
C ASN A 260 23.76 15.98 20.36
N TYR A 261 23.46 17.20 20.79
CA TYR A 261 23.77 17.71 22.14
C TYR A 261 22.48 17.83 22.96
N LEU A 262 22.43 17.16 24.11
CA LEU A 262 21.26 17.04 25.01
C LEU A 262 21.20 18.12 26.07
N ILE A 263 20.02 18.30 26.63
CA ILE A 263 19.71 19.55 27.30
C ILE A 263 18.69 19.41 28.46
N MET A 264 18.28 20.55 29.08
CA MET A 264 17.01 20.67 29.81
C MET A 264 15.77 20.11 29.08
N GLY A 265 15.24 18.99 29.60
CA GLY A 265 14.06 18.29 29.08
C GLY A 265 14.39 16.94 28.44
N ASP A 266 15.64 16.70 28.05
CA ASP A 266 16.13 15.37 27.64
C ASP A 266 16.52 14.49 28.83
N SER A 267 16.40 14.99 30.06
CA SER A 267 16.62 14.19 31.27
C SER A 267 15.82 12.89 31.26
N GLY A 268 16.47 11.78 31.58
CA GLY A 268 15.91 10.44 31.53
C GLY A 268 15.86 9.81 30.14
N SER A 269 16.21 10.55 29.08
CA SER A 269 16.18 10.01 27.72
C SER A 269 17.22 8.91 27.48
N PRO A 270 16.92 7.92 26.62
CA PRO A 270 17.76 6.75 26.47
C PRO A 270 19.01 7.01 25.63
N LEU A 271 20.07 6.28 25.99
CA LEU A 271 21.25 6.08 25.15
C LEU A 271 21.37 4.60 24.82
N PHE A 272 21.30 4.28 23.53
CA PHE A 272 21.48 2.95 22.99
C PHE A 272 22.87 2.80 22.39
N ALA A 273 23.43 1.60 22.49
CA ALA A 273 24.66 1.21 21.82
C ALA A 273 24.47 -0.08 21.03
N TYR A 274 25.09 -0.16 19.86
CA TYR A 274 25.12 -1.41 19.10
C TYR A 274 26.28 -2.25 19.58
N ASP A 275 25.95 -3.38 20.20
CA ASP A 275 26.90 -4.39 20.61
C ASP A 275 27.33 -5.20 19.38
N SER A 276 28.58 -5.03 18.95
CA SER A 276 29.09 -5.71 17.76
C SER A 276 29.37 -7.20 17.98
N TRP A 277 29.50 -7.63 19.25
CA TRP A 277 29.77 -9.02 19.59
C TRP A 277 28.46 -9.81 19.65
N GLU A 278 27.40 -9.24 20.24
CA GLU A 278 26.07 -9.85 20.30
C GLU A 278 25.16 -9.49 19.11
N LYS A 279 25.59 -8.55 18.27
CA LYS A 279 24.90 -8.08 17.05
C LYS A 279 23.49 -7.55 17.31
N LYS A 280 23.33 -6.78 18.38
CA LYS A 280 22.05 -6.20 18.79
C LYS A 280 22.22 -4.83 19.43
N TRP A 281 21.13 -4.08 19.48
CA TRP A 281 21.07 -2.81 20.21
C TRP A 281 20.75 -3.06 21.68
N VAL A 282 21.49 -2.40 22.56
CA VAL A 282 21.28 -2.46 24.02
C VAL A 282 21.17 -1.06 24.61
N LEU A 283 20.31 -0.89 25.61
CA LEU A 283 20.23 0.30 26.44
C LEU A 283 21.42 0.33 27.40
N ILE A 284 22.23 1.39 27.32
CA ILE A 284 23.44 1.55 28.12
C ILE A 284 23.35 2.67 29.14
N GLY A 285 22.40 3.60 29.01
CA GLY A 285 22.24 4.67 29.99
C GLY A 285 21.02 5.56 29.78
N VAL A 286 20.76 6.38 30.79
CA VAL A 286 19.75 7.46 30.75
C VAL A 286 20.40 8.80 31.04
N THR A 287 19.97 9.85 30.33
CA THR A 287 20.57 11.19 30.47
C THR A 287 20.32 11.75 31.86
N SER A 288 21.37 12.21 32.53
CA SER A 288 21.26 12.80 33.87
C SER A 288 21.55 14.30 33.86
N SER A 289 22.61 14.74 33.16
CA SER A 289 23.04 16.14 33.20
C SER A 289 23.72 16.59 31.91
N MET A 290 23.89 17.90 31.76
CA MET A 290 24.64 18.53 30.67
C MET A 290 25.74 19.44 31.22
N THR A 291 26.81 19.59 30.45
CA THR A 291 27.88 20.58 30.65
C THR A 291 28.05 21.39 29.36
N SER A 292 28.81 22.48 29.40
CA SER A 292 29.13 23.23 28.17
C SER A 292 29.91 22.42 27.13
N SER A 293 30.55 21.32 27.53
CA SER A 293 31.33 20.46 26.64
C SER A 293 30.54 19.26 26.11
N GLY A 294 29.50 18.80 26.81
CA GLY A 294 28.76 17.61 26.40
C GLY A 294 27.76 17.11 27.43
N ASN A 295 27.44 15.83 27.39
CA ASN A 295 26.38 15.23 28.20
C ASN A 295 26.88 14.08 29.05
N ASN A 296 26.18 13.84 30.15
CA ASN A 296 26.44 12.74 31.05
C ASN A 296 25.21 11.85 31.20
N TRP A 297 25.42 10.54 31.15
CA TRP A 297 24.40 9.53 31.37
C TRP A 297 24.77 8.68 32.58
N VAL A 298 23.75 8.27 33.34
CA VAL A 298 23.90 7.21 34.33
C VAL A 298 23.81 5.88 33.59
N VAL A 299 24.78 4.99 33.82
CA VAL A 299 24.82 3.68 33.19
C VAL A 299 23.68 2.82 33.71
N THR A 300 22.90 2.22 32.81
CA THR A 300 21.86 1.26 33.16
C THR A 300 22.50 -0.10 33.44
N THR A 301 22.31 -0.63 34.64
CA THR A 301 22.82 -1.96 35.03
C THR A 301 21.66 -2.92 35.29
N GLN A 302 21.84 -4.19 34.90
CA GLN A 302 20.85 -5.24 35.17
C GLN A 302 20.65 -5.43 36.68
N ASP A 303 21.70 -5.25 37.49
CA ASP A 303 21.62 -5.32 38.95
C ASP A 303 20.58 -4.35 39.54
N PHE A 304 20.63 -3.06 39.18
CA PHE A 304 19.67 -2.10 39.73
C PHE A 304 18.29 -2.23 39.08
N LEU A 305 18.24 -2.39 37.75
CA LEU A 305 16.98 -2.48 37.02
C LEU A 305 16.19 -3.76 37.37
N GLY A 306 16.87 -4.84 37.76
CA GLY A 306 16.27 -6.10 38.19
C GLY A 306 15.70 -6.08 39.61
N GLN A 307 16.12 -5.15 40.48
CA GLN A 307 15.68 -5.10 41.89
C GLN A 307 14.17 -4.89 42.03
N GLN A 308 13.61 -3.87 41.35
CA GLN A 308 12.19 -3.55 41.50
C GLN A 308 11.29 -4.70 40.99
N PRO A 309 11.49 -5.24 39.77
CA PRO A 309 10.75 -6.41 39.31
C PRO A 309 10.84 -7.57 40.28
N GLN A 310 12.05 -7.91 40.78
CA GLN A 310 12.25 -9.03 41.70
C GLN A 310 11.50 -8.84 43.02
N ASN A 311 11.51 -7.62 43.59
CA ASN A 311 10.82 -7.31 44.85
C ASN A 311 9.29 -7.37 44.75
N ASP A 312 8.78 -7.16 43.54
CA ASP A 312 7.36 -7.21 43.24
C ASP A 312 6.85 -8.64 42.98
N PHE A 313 7.71 -9.66 42.93
CA PHE A 313 7.29 -11.07 42.89
C PHE A 313 7.06 -11.63 44.30
N ASP A 314 6.00 -12.43 44.44
CA ASP A 314 5.91 -13.39 45.55
C ASP A 314 6.76 -14.65 45.24
N LYS A 315 6.89 -15.54 46.22
CA LYS A 315 7.67 -16.78 46.05
C LYS A 315 7.15 -17.60 44.87
N THR A 316 8.06 -18.14 44.07
CA THR A 316 7.74 -19.02 42.94
C THR A 316 6.82 -20.15 43.35
N ILE A 317 5.73 -20.32 42.59
CA ILE A 317 4.73 -21.36 42.79
C ILE A 317 5.12 -22.55 41.91
N THR A 318 5.50 -23.64 42.56
CA THR A 318 5.91 -24.87 41.87
C THR A 318 4.82 -25.92 42.00
N TYR A 319 4.17 -26.25 40.88
CA TYR A 319 3.15 -27.29 40.86
C TYR A 319 3.79 -28.68 40.98
N THR A 320 3.30 -29.48 41.92
CA THR A 320 3.69 -30.89 42.07
C THR A 320 2.61 -31.80 41.48
N SER A 321 2.96 -32.55 40.43
CA SER A 321 2.04 -33.48 39.79
C SER A 321 1.60 -34.60 40.76
N GLY A 322 0.31 -34.97 40.72
CA GLY A 322 -0.27 -36.00 41.58
C GLY A 322 -0.83 -35.51 42.92
N THR A 323 -0.59 -34.26 43.31
CA THR A 323 -1.09 -33.68 44.59
C THR A 323 -2.44 -32.96 44.45
N GLY A 324 -3.03 -32.96 43.25
CA GLY A 324 -4.28 -32.24 42.93
C GLY A 324 -4.06 -30.76 42.58
N ALA A 325 -5.14 -30.03 42.29
CA ALA A 325 -5.08 -28.64 41.84
C ALA A 325 -4.73 -27.65 42.97
N LEU A 326 -4.00 -26.59 42.61
CA LEU A 326 -3.75 -25.42 43.46
C LEU A 326 -5.07 -24.69 43.74
N GLN A 327 -5.46 -24.64 45.01
CA GLN A 327 -6.66 -23.94 45.47
C GLN A 327 -6.32 -22.49 45.79
N TRP A 328 -6.91 -21.55 45.06
CA TRP A 328 -6.63 -20.12 45.17
C TRP A 328 -7.75 -19.39 45.91
N LYS A 329 -7.48 -18.97 47.16
CA LYS A 329 -8.36 -18.14 47.98
C LYS A 329 -7.89 -16.69 48.02
N TYR A 330 -8.81 -15.74 48.09
CA TYR A 330 -8.47 -14.32 48.13
C TYR A 330 -9.44 -13.48 48.98
N ASP A 331 -8.88 -12.72 49.92
CA ASP A 331 -9.59 -11.70 50.69
C ASP A 331 -9.42 -10.34 50.01
N ALA A 332 -10.47 -9.93 49.29
CA ALA A 332 -10.51 -8.67 48.57
C ALA A 332 -10.47 -7.42 49.47
N ALA A 333 -10.87 -7.50 50.74
CA ALA A 333 -10.86 -6.36 51.63
C ALA A 333 -9.44 -6.00 52.08
N ASN A 334 -8.63 -7.02 52.35
CA ASN A 334 -7.25 -6.87 52.82
C ASN A 334 -6.21 -6.89 51.70
N GLY A 335 -6.58 -7.39 50.52
CA GLY A 335 -5.68 -7.51 49.37
C GLY A 335 -4.69 -8.67 49.50
N THR A 336 -5.08 -9.74 50.20
CA THR A 336 -4.23 -10.89 50.52
C THR A 336 -4.90 -12.19 50.13
N GLY A 337 -4.16 -13.13 49.59
CA GLY A 337 -4.65 -14.46 49.22
C GLY A 337 -3.61 -15.54 49.46
N THR A 338 -4.03 -16.78 49.24
CA THR A 338 -3.17 -17.97 49.35
C THR A 338 -3.47 -18.94 48.22
N LEU A 339 -2.41 -19.57 47.70
CA LEU A 339 -2.50 -20.72 46.81
C LEU A 339 -2.02 -21.94 47.59
N THR A 340 -2.84 -22.98 47.68
CA THR A 340 -2.54 -24.18 48.48
C THR A 340 -2.60 -25.45 47.64
N GLN A 341 -1.61 -26.33 47.81
CA GLN A 341 -1.57 -27.65 47.19
C GLN A 341 -1.07 -28.66 48.23
N GLY A 342 -1.94 -29.59 48.64
CA GLY A 342 -1.63 -30.50 49.75
C GLY A 342 -1.30 -29.72 51.03
N ASN A 343 -0.09 -29.93 51.57
CA ASN A 343 0.39 -29.26 52.78
C ASN A 343 1.22 -28.00 52.50
N THR A 344 1.43 -27.64 51.23
CA THR A 344 2.21 -26.47 50.84
C THR A 344 1.29 -25.28 50.56
N SER A 345 1.64 -24.12 51.09
CA SER A 345 0.91 -22.86 50.90
C SER A 345 1.87 -21.78 50.41
N TRP A 346 1.43 -21.00 49.43
CA TRP A 346 2.12 -19.83 48.91
C TRP A 346 1.25 -18.59 49.16
N ASP A 347 1.87 -17.54 49.67
CA ASP A 347 1.22 -16.24 49.83
C ASP A 347 1.05 -15.55 48.47
N MET A 348 -0.02 -14.78 48.34
CA MET A 348 -0.31 -13.95 47.17
C MET A 348 -0.83 -12.59 47.63
N HIS A 349 -0.37 -11.51 47.00
CA HIS A 349 -0.84 -10.16 47.27
C HIS A 349 -1.55 -9.54 46.07
N GLY A 350 -2.71 -8.92 46.31
CA GLY A 350 -3.51 -8.22 45.30
C GLY A 350 -3.68 -6.73 45.62
N LYS A 351 -4.65 -6.10 44.96
CA LYS A 351 -4.97 -4.68 45.18
C LYS A 351 -5.45 -4.47 46.62
N LYS A 352 -4.93 -3.45 47.30
CA LYS A 352 -5.38 -3.05 48.64
C LYS A 352 -6.04 -1.68 48.61
N GLY A 353 -7.36 -1.65 48.75
CA GLY A 353 -8.15 -0.41 48.60
C GLY A 353 -7.98 0.19 47.20
N ASN A 354 -7.28 1.33 47.12
CA ASN A 354 -6.94 2.00 45.85
C ASN A 354 -5.48 1.80 45.41
N ASP A 355 -4.65 1.18 46.24
CA ASP A 355 -3.25 0.92 45.92
C ASP A 355 -3.14 -0.31 45.00
N LEU A 356 -2.84 -0.04 43.72
CA LEU A 356 -2.56 -1.08 42.73
C LEU A 356 -1.17 -1.71 42.94
N ASN A 357 -0.22 -0.96 43.50
CA ASN A 357 1.16 -1.40 43.67
C ASN A 357 1.33 -2.41 44.82
N ALA A 358 0.36 -2.48 45.75
CA ALA A 358 0.30 -3.51 46.78
C ALA A 358 0.25 -4.93 46.20
N GLY A 359 -0.30 -5.09 44.99
CA GLY A 359 -0.38 -6.37 44.30
C GLY A 359 0.97 -6.84 43.77
N LYS A 360 1.24 -8.14 43.91
CA LYS A 360 2.51 -8.75 43.51
C LYS A 360 2.34 -9.74 42.36
N ASN A 361 3.43 -9.96 41.64
CA ASN A 361 3.51 -10.85 40.50
C ASN A 361 3.65 -12.31 40.99
N LEU A 362 3.09 -13.25 40.24
CA LEU A 362 3.22 -14.68 40.51
C LEU A 362 3.93 -15.37 39.35
N LEU A 363 4.93 -16.19 39.68
CA LEU A 363 5.60 -17.08 38.73
C LEU A 363 5.16 -18.53 38.98
N PHE A 364 4.56 -19.15 37.96
CA PHE A 364 4.13 -20.54 37.96
C PHE A 364 5.11 -21.41 37.19
N THR A 365 5.60 -22.48 37.83
CA THR A 365 6.50 -23.48 37.24
C THR A 365 5.95 -24.89 37.43
N GLY A 366 6.55 -25.87 36.76
CA GLY A 366 6.06 -27.25 36.70
C GLY A 366 5.31 -27.53 35.39
N ASN A 367 4.91 -28.79 35.20
CA ASN A 367 4.28 -29.26 33.96
C ASN A 367 2.84 -29.66 34.21
N LYS A 368 1.93 -29.23 33.33
CA LYS A 368 0.48 -29.52 33.40
C LYS A 368 -0.11 -29.14 34.76
N GLY A 369 0.22 -27.93 35.21
CA GLY A 369 -0.30 -27.41 36.47
C GLY A 369 -1.80 -27.13 36.41
N GLU A 370 -2.47 -27.26 37.54
CA GLU A 370 -3.90 -26.98 37.66
C GLU A 370 -4.14 -25.96 38.77
N VAL A 371 -4.92 -24.91 38.49
CA VAL A 371 -5.31 -23.86 39.43
C VAL A 371 -6.82 -23.68 39.41
N VAL A 372 -7.43 -23.59 40.60
CA VAL A 372 -8.86 -23.31 40.77
C VAL A 372 -9.04 -22.05 41.62
N LEU A 373 -9.72 -21.05 41.07
CA LEU A 373 -10.10 -19.83 41.80
C LEU A 373 -11.36 -20.10 42.63
N LEU A 374 -11.24 -19.92 43.94
CA LEU A 374 -12.33 -20.01 44.90
C LEU A 374 -13.01 -18.66 45.15
N ASP A 375 -12.24 -17.57 45.00
CA ASP A 375 -12.70 -16.19 45.12
C ASP A 375 -12.32 -15.38 43.87
N SER A 376 -13.07 -14.32 43.55
CA SER A 376 -12.69 -13.39 42.48
C SER A 376 -11.47 -12.58 42.90
N VAL A 377 -10.49 -12.44 42.01
CA VAL A 377 -9.19 -11.83 42.31
C VAL A 377 -9.00 -10.53 41.54
N ASN A 378 -8.77 -9.44 42.27
CA ASN A 378 -8.22 -8.21 41.71
C ASN A 378 -6.78 -8.05 42.20
N GLN A 379 -5.83 -8.43 41.35
CA GLN A 379 -4.42 -8.48 41.68
C GLN A 379 -3.72 -7.11 41.57
N GLY A 380 -4.46 -6.03 41.29
CA GLY A 380 -3.90 -4.70 41.12
C GLY A 380 -2.92 -4.67 39.95
N ALA A 381 -1.68 -4.26 40.20
CA ALA A 381 -0.60 -4.30 39.22
C ALA A 381 0.13 -5.65 39.16
N GLY A 382 -0.19 -6.61 40.03
CA GLY A 382 0.40 -7.95 39.96
C GLY A 382 0.00 -8.69 38.68
N TYR A 383 0.97 -9.22 37.93
CA TYR A 383 0.74 -10.06 36.76
C TYR A 383 1.07 -11.54 37.02
N LEU A 384 0.57 -12.42 36.17
CA LEU A 384 0.88 -13.86 36.21
C LEU A 384 1.89 -14.20 35.12
N GLN A 385 2.93 -14.97 35.45
CA GLN A 385 3.86 -15.52 34.49
C GLN A 385 3.84 -17.05 34.57
N PHE A 386 3.71 -17.69 33.41
CA PHE A 386 3.70 -19.15 33.29
C PHE A 386 4.94 -19.62 32.52
N ALA A 387 5.80 -20.36 33.22
CA ALA A 387 7.00 -20.98 32.66
C ALA A 387 6.78 -22.43 32.19
N GLY A 388 5.52 -22.88 32.14
CA GLY A 388 5.12 -24.23 31.75
C GLY A 388 3.61 -24.32 31.49
N ASP A 389 3.14 -25.49 31.06
CA ASP A 389 1.74 -25.70 30.72
C ASP A 389 0.84 -25.69 31.96
N TYR A 390 -0.27 -24.96 31.90
CA TYR A 390 -1.21 -24.82 33.01
C TYR A 390 -2.67 -24.79 32.55
N ARG A 391 -3.57 -25.27 33.40
CA ARG A 391 -5.01 -25.05 33.31
C ARG A 391 -5.48 -24.24 34.51
N VAL A 392 -6.13 -23.11 34.24
CA VAL A 392 -6.69 -22.22 35.27
C VAL A 392 -8.21 -22.15 35.09
N SER A 393 -8.96 -22.41 36.16
CA SER A 393 -10.43 -22.48 36.13
C SER A 393 -11.06 -21.76 37.33
N ALA A 394 -12.29 -21.30 37.17
CA ALA A 394 -13.09 -20.76 38.27
C ALA A 394 -13.95 -21.87 38.88
N LEU A 395 -14.20 -21.82 40.20
CA LEU A 395 -15.08 -22.77 40.86
C LEU A 395 -16.55 -22.60 40.45
N ASN A 396 -17.03 -21.36 40.46
CA ASN A 396 -18.42 -20.98 40.20
C ASN A 396 -18.55 -19.53 39.72
N GLY A 397 -17.87 -19.19 38.61
CA GLY A 397 -17.99 -17.88 37.96
C GLY A 397 -17.14 -16.76 38.55
N GLN A 398 -16.16 -17.07 39.41
CA GLN A 398 -15.15 -16.12 39.86
C GLN A 398 -14.39 -15.52 38.66
N THR A 399 -13.95 -14.27 38.83
CA THR A 399 -13.22 -13.52 37.81
C THR A 399 -11.81 -13.20 38.26
N TRP A 400 -10.93 -12.91 37.30
CA TRP A 400 -9.58 -12.42 37.56
C TRP A 400 -9.29 -11.16 36.75
N MET A 401 -8.67 -10.17 37.38
CA MET A 401 -8.05 -9.02 36.73
C MET A 401 -6.76 -8.63 37.45
N GLY A 402 -5.78 -8.10 36.72
CA GLY A 402 -4.48 -7.71 37.25
C GLY A 402 -3.60 -7.03 36.22
N GLY A 403 -2.29 -7.04 36.44
CA GLY A 403 -1.30 -6.45 35.52
C GLY A 403 -1.30 -7.08 34.13
N GLY A 404 -1.57 -8.39 34.04
CA GLY A 404 -1.67 -9.15 32.81
C GLY A 404 -1.20 -10.60 32.95
N ILE A 405 -1.05 -11.30 31.83
CA ILE A 405 -0.54 -12.66 31.75
C ILE A 405 0.65 -12.70 30.79
N ILE A 406 1.75 -13.29 31.23
CA ILE A 406 2.92 -13.64 30.44
C ILE A 406 2.93 -15.16 30.27
N THR A 407 2.91 -15.62 29.03
CA THR A 407 3.13 -17.03 28.69
C THR A 407 4.52 -17.18 28.08
N ASP A 408 5.44 -17.82 28.78
CA ASP A 408 6.82 -17.99 28.28
C ASP A 408 6.83 -18.85 27.01
N LYS A 409 7.92 -18.75 26.25
CA LYS A 409 8.10 -19.51 25.00
C LYS A 409 7.89 -21.01 25.24
N GLY A 410 7.01 -21.62 24.43
CA GLY A 410 6.69 -23.05 24.52
C GLY A 410 5.68 -23.44 25.60
N SER A 411 5.19 -22.49 26.41
CA SER A 411 4.11 -22.75 27.36
C SER A 411 2.72 -22.65 26.71
N HIS A 412 1.80 -23.51 27.15
CA HIS A 412 0.39 -23.49 26.77
C HIS A 412 -0.50 -23.38 28.03
N VAL A 413 -1.21 -22.26 28.14
CA VAL A 413 -2.10 -21.99 29.28
C VAL A 413 -3.55 -22.06 28.82
N LEU A 414 -4.31 -23.02 29.37
CA LEU A 414 -5.76 -23.10 29.20
C LEU A 414 -6.44 -22.23 30.28
N TRP A 415 -7.05 -21.14 29.85
CA TRP A 415 -7.59 -20.10 30.72
C TRP A 415 -9.12 -20.09 30.68
N GLN A 416 -9.76 -20.53 31.76
CA GLN A 416 -11.21 -20.69 31.85
C GLN A 416 -11.86 -19.73 32.86
N VAL A 417 -11.21 -18.59 33.10
CA VAL A 417 -11.66 -17.56 34.05
C VAL A 417 -12.06 -16.31 33.28
N ASN A 418 -13.27 -15.80 33.51
CA ASN A 418 -13.75 -14.56 32.88
C ASN A 418 -13.08 -13.32 33.51
N GLY A 419 -13.08 -12.22 32.76
CA GLY A 419 -12.62 -10.91 33.19
C GLY A 419 -13.73 -10.06 33.83
N VAL A 420 -13.50 -8.75 33.92
CA VAL A 420 -14.40 -7.78 34.55
C VAL A 420 -14.69 -6.64 33.56
N ALA A 421 -15.94 -6.19 33.49
CA ALA A 421 -16.35 -5.06 32.66
C ALA A 421 -15.49 -3.81 32.92
N GLY A 422 -14.99 -3.18 31.86
CA GLY A 422 -14.13 -1.99 31.94
C GLY A 422 -12.66 -2.27 32.23
N ASP A 423 -12.27 -3.53 32.46
CA ASP A 423 -10.86 -3.96 32.49
C ASP A 423 -10.47 -4.70 31.21
N ASN A 424 -9.21 -4.54 30.81
CA ASN A 424 -8.62 -5.32 29.73
C ASN A 424 -7.57 -6.29 30.29
N LEU A 425 -7.67 -7.56 29.88
CA LEU A 425 -6.61 -8.54 30.05
C LEU A 425 -5.46 -8.20 29.10
N HIS A 426 -4.26 -7.97 29.64
CA HIS A 426 -3.07 -7.77 28.83
C HIS A 426 -2.29 -9.08 28.71
N LYS A 427 -2.09 -9.58 27.48
CA LYS A 427 -1.34 -10.81 27.21
C LYS A 427 -0.06 -10.50 26.45
N THR A 428 1.08 -10.97 26.98
CA THR A 428 2.39 -10.94 26.31
C THR A 428 3.13 -12.28 26.49
N GLY A 429 4.39 -12.37 26.05
CA GLY A 429 5.18 -13.60 26.01
C GLY A 429 4.85 -14.48 24.80
N GLU A 430 5.89 -15.15 24.29
CA GLU A 430 5.85 -15.94 23.05
C GLU A 430 4.93 -17.17 23.09
N GLY A 431 4.54 -17.64 24.28
CA GLY A 431 3.67 -18.80 24.47
C GLY A 431 2.22 -18.61 24.02
N THR A 432 1.39 -19.60 24.34
CA THR A 432 -0.02 -19.66 23.93
C THR A 432 -0.96 -19.53 25.12
N LEU A 433 -1.95 -18.65 25.01
CA LEU A 433 -3.09 -18.55 25.93
C LEU A 433 -4.37 -19.01 25.22
N ALA A 434 -4.92 -20.16 25.59
CA ALA A 434 -6.19 -20.66 25.08
C ALA A 434 -7.33 -20.23 26.03
N VAL A 435 -8.13 -19.26 25.60
CA VAL A 435 -9.26 -18.75 26.38
C VAL A 435 -10.45 -19.67 26.17
N ASN A 436 -10.97 -20.22 27.25
CA ASN A 436 -11.97 -21.28 27.26
C ASN A 436 -12.90 -21.16 28.48
N GLY A 437 -13.27 -19.94 28.85
CA GLY A 437 -14.27 -19.67 29.89
C GLY A 437 -15.68 -20.06 29.42
N THR A 438 -16.68 -19.78 30.27
CA THR A 438 -18.09 -20.08 29.97
C THR A 438 -18.93 -18.80 30.04
N GLY A 439 -19.87 -18.65 29.11
CA GLY A 439 -20.79 -17.53 29.06
C GLY A 439 -20.18 -16.26 28.46
N VAL A 440 -20.74 -15.11 28.85
CA VAL A 440 -20.32 -13.78 28.38
C VAL A 440 -19.22 -13.23 29.29
N ASN A 441 -18.02 -13.06 28.74
CA ASN A 441 -16.96 -12.27 29.37
C ASN A 441 -17.10 -10.79 28.97
N GLU A 442 -17.34 -9.92 29.94
CA GLU A 442 -17.51 -8.47 29.73
C GLU A 442 -16.17 -7.71 29.66
N GLY A 443 -15.05 -8.33 30.05
CA GLY A 443 -13.71 -7.74 29.94
C GLY A 443 -13.21 -7.71 28.49
N GLY A 444 -12.25 -6.82 28.22
CA GLY A 444 -11.55 -6.76 26.93
C GLY A 444 -10.21 -7.50 26.94
N LEU A 445 -9.58 -7.61 25.77
CA LEU A 445 -8.26 -8.19 25.57
C LEU A 445 -7.35 -7.20 24.86
N LYS A 446 -6.13 -7.03 25.37
CA LYS A 446 -5.01 -6.43 24.65
C LYS A 446 -3.90 -7.46 24.53
N VAL A 447 -3.49 -7.78 23.31
CA VAL A 447 -2.47 -8.78 23.05
C VAL A 447 -1.27 -8.15 22.35
N GLY A 448 -0.08 -8.43 22.89
CA GLY A 448 1.18 -7.88 22.40
C GLY A 448 2.18 -8.91 21.92
N GLU A 449 2.03 -10.20 22.22
CA GLU A 449 3.00 -11.22 21.82
C GLU A 449 2.42 -12.64 21.91
N GLY A 450 3.02 -13.59 21.17
CA GLY A 450 2.64 -14.99 21.14
C GLY A 450 1.24 -15.24 20.57
N THR A 451 0.60 -16.33 21.00
CA THR A 451 -0.70 -16.75 20.46
C THR A 451 -1.82 -16.64 21.49
N VAL A 452 -2.99 -16.17 21.08
CA VAL A 452 -4.24 -16.25 21.87
C VAL A 452 -5.28 -17.00 21.05
N ILE A 453 -5.79 -18.11 21.57
CA ILE A 453 -6.86 -18.89 20.93
C ILE A 453 -8.17 -18.55 21.65
N LEU A 454 -9.14 -17.99 20.94
CA LEU A 454 -10.46 -17.70 21.48
C LEU A 454 -11.36 -18.92 21.26
N ASN A 455 -11.71 -19.58 22.36
CA ASN A 455 -12.55 -20.78 22.40
C ASN A 455 -13.51 -20.74 23.60
N GLN A 456 -14.12 -19.59 23.86
CA GLN A 456 -15.14 -19.42 24.89
C GLN A 456 -16.31 -20.37 24.64
N GLN A 457 -16.79 -21.01 25.70
CA GLN A 457 -17.93 -21.92 25.66
C GLN A 457 -19.23 -21.18 26.00
N ALA A 458 -20.34 -21.62 25.40
CA ALA A 458 -21.65 -21.09 25.73
C ALA A 458 -22.05 -21.44 27.17
N ASP A 459 -22.78 -20.53 27.83
CA ASP A 459 -23.46 -20.84 29.09
C ASP A 459 -24.73 -21.69 28.87
N ALA A 460 -25.44 -21.96 29.95
CA ALA A 460 -26.68 -22.75 29.92
C ALA A 460 -27.81 -22.09 29.09
N ASP A 461 -27.76 -20.77 28.87
CA ASP A 461 -28.71 -20.02 28.04
C ASP A 461 -28.25 -19.92 26.57
N GLY A 462 -27.11 -20.52 26.23
CA GLY A 462 -26.52 -20.47 24.89
C GLY A 462 -25.76 -19.18 24.58
N LYS A 463 -25.53 -18.30 25.57
CA LYS A 463 -24.78 -17.05 25.36
C LYS A 463 -23.28 -17.33 25.43
N VAL A 464 -22.53 -16.73 24.51
CA VAL A 464 -21.07 -16.88 24.42
C VAL A 464 -20.45 -15.55 23.99
N GLN A 465 -19.38 -15.14 24.67
CA GLN A 465 -18.51 -14.05 24.25
C GLN A 465 -17.16 -14.20 24.96
N ALA A 466 -16.07 -14.33 24.19
CA ALA A 466 -14.72 -14.45 24.74
C ALA A 466 -14.22 -13.14 25.34
N PHE A 467 -14.47 -12.01 24.66
CA PHE A 467 -14.14 -10.66 25.13
C PHE A 467 -15.09 -9.63 24.52
N SER A 468 -15.27 -8.50 25.21
CA SER A 468 -16.04 -7.35 24.72
C SER A 468 -15.34 -6.61 23.58
N SER A 469 -14.00 -6.61 23.58
CA SER A 469 -13.14 -6.06 22.51
C SER A 469 -11.77 -6.73 22.50
N VAL A 470 -11.10 -6.73 21.35
CA VAL A 470 -9.75 -7.28 21.18
C VAL A 470 -8.86 -6.25 20.48
N ASP A 471 -7.75 -5.86 21.11
CA ASP A 471 -6.72 -4.99 20.53
C ASP A 471 -5.43 -5.79 20.28
N ILE A 472 -4.96 -5.80 19.03
CA ILE A 472 -3.81 -6.56 18.55
C ILE A 472 -2.69 -5.58 18.19
N ALA A 473 -1.56 -5.62 18.88
CA ALA A 473 -0.47 -4.65 18.67
C ALA A 473 0.93 -5.27 18.70
N SER A 474 1.91 -4.47 18.27
CA SER A 474 3.36 -4.73 18.10
C SER A 474 3.80 -5.56 16.90
N GLY A 475 2.87 -6.18 16.17
CA GLY A 475 3.15 -7.05 15.03
C GLY A 475 3.57 -8.48 15.40
N ARG A 476 3.86 -8.74 16.68
CA ARG A 476 4.27 -10.06 17.21
C ARG A 476 3.12 -11.05 17.43
N PRO A 477 1.90 -10.66 17.84
CA PRO A 477 0.91 -11.63 18.27
C PRO A 477 0.05 -12.20 17.13
N THR A 478 -0.56 -13.36 17.41
CA THR A 478 -1.63 -13.96 16.61
C THR A 478 -2.84 -14.26 17.49
N VAL A 479 -4.03 -13.83 17.08
CA VAL A 479 -5.32 -14.20 17.67
C VAL A 479 -6.02 -15.19 16.74
N VAL A 480 -6.47 -16.32 17.26
CA VAL A 480 -7.14 -17.39 16.50
C VAL A 480 -8.58 -17.52 16.95
N LEU A 481 -9.52 -17.54 16.00
CA LEU A 481 -10.94 -17.75 16.27
C LEU A 481 -11.31 -19.23 16.14
N SER A 482 -11.82 -19.84 17.22
CA SER A 482 -12.31 -21.23 17.11
C SER A 482 -13.65 -21.28 16.36
N ASP A 483 -14.51 -20.28 16.57
CA ASP A 483 -15.75 -20.07 15.84
C ASP A 483 -16.04 -18.57 15.63
N ALA A 484 -17.14 -18.24 14.94
CA ALA A 484 -17.54 -16.85 14.64
C ALA A 484 -18.25 -16.12 15.79
N GLN A 485 -18.51 -16.77 16.94
CA GLN A 485 -19.26 -16.19 18.07
C GLN A 485 -18.35 -15.61 19.16
N GLN A 486 -17.03 -15.77 19.01
CA GLN A 486 -16.05 -15.41 20.04
C GLN A 486 -16.02 -13.92 20.35
N VAL A 487 -16.11 -13.07 19.34
CA VAL A 487 -16.05 -11.61 19.48
C VAL A 487 -16.84 -10.96 18.36
N ASN A 488 -17.48 -9.83 18.64
CA ASN A 488 -18.05 -8.99 17.59
C ASN A 488 -16.90 -8.44 16.70
N PRO A 489 -16.88 -8.70 15.38
CA PRO A 489 -15.80 -8.25 14.50
C PRO A 489 -15.55 -6.74 14.52
N ASP A 490 -16.60 -5.94 14.76
CA ASP A 490 -16.50 -4.48 14.87
C ASP A 490 -15.72 -4.02 16.11
N ASN A 491 -15.50 -4.90 17.10
CA ASN A 491 -14.76 -4.61 18.32
C ASN A 491 -13.33 -5.17 18.29
N ILE A 492 -12.87 -5.60 17.11
CA ILE A 492 -11.47 -5.97 16.87
C ILE A 492 -10.73 -4.74 16.34
N SER A 493 -9.64 -4.37 17.02
CA SER A 493 -8.73 -3.31 16.60
C SER A 493 -7.31 -3.82 16.43
N TRP A 494 -6.59 -3.20 15.49
CA TRP A 494 -5.15 -3.36 15.34
C TRP A 494 -4.49 -2.05 15.73
N GLY A 495 -3.68 -2.11 16.79
CA GLY A 495 -2.91 -1.00 17.33
C GLY A 495 -1.61 -0.77 16.57
N TYR A 496 -0.65 -0.13 17.25
CA TYR A 496 0.69 0.15 16.70
C TYR A 496 1.36 -1.14 16.21
N ARG A 497 1.74 -1.18 14.93
CA ARG A 497 2.29 -2.33 14.20
C ARG A 497 1.38 -3.56 14.12
N GLY A 498 0.13 -3.45 14.54
CA GLY A 498 -0.89 -4.50 14.44
C GLY A 498 -0.47 -5.89 14.92
N GLY A 499 -0.71 -6.90 14.10
CA GLY A 499 -0.57 -8.33 14.38
C GLY A 499 -1.62 -9.12 13.60
N ARG A 500 -1.70 -10.43 13.84
CA ARG A 500 -2.48 -11.35 13.00
C ARG A 500 -3.81 -11.74 13.66
N LEU A 501 -4.91 -11.61 12.93
CA LEU A 501 -6.18 -12.27 13.21
C LEU A 501 -6.31 -13.46 12.27
N ASP A 502 -6.24 -14.67 12.80
CA ASP A 502 -6.48 -15.91 12.07
C ASP A 502 -7.96 -16.31 12.18
N LEU A 503 -8.66 -16.28 11.04
CA LEU A 503 -10.06 -16.66 10.93
C LEU A 503 -10.27 -18.15 11.14
N ASN A 504 -9.25 -18.97 10.86
CA ASN A 504 -9.27 -20.41 11.06
C ASN A 504 -10.54 -21.08 10.49
N GLY A 505 -10.89 -20.76 9.24
CA GLY A 505 -12.03 -21.32 8.52
C GLY A 505 -13.41 -20.76 8.92
N ASN A 506 -13.45 -19.66 9.68
CA ASN A 506 -14.67 -18.94 10.02
C ASN A 506 -14.97 -17.80 9.04
N ASN A 507 -16.26 -17.51 8.86
CA ASN A 507 -16.73 -16.37 8.08
C ASN A 507 -17.07 -15.22 9.02
N LEU A 508 -16.70 -13.99 8.64
CA LEU A 508 -16.96 -12.80 9.45
C LEU A 508 -17.57 -11.69 8.60
N THR A 509 -18.33 -10.80 9.24
CA THR A 509 -18.83 -9.56 8.65
C THR A 509 -18.32 -8.38 9.46
N PHE A 510 -17.65 -7.44 8.79
CA PHE A 510 -17.18 -6.20 9.38
C PHE A 510 -18.00 -5.03 8.84
N THR A 511 -18.42 -4.13 9.72
CA THR A 511 -18.98 -2.83 9.35
C THR A 511 -18.00 -1.69 9.53
N LYS A 512 -16.90 -1.94 10.23
CA LYS A 512 -15.73 -1.06 10.28
C LYS A 512 -14.47 -1.89 10.45
N LEU A 513 -13.35 -1.39 9.94
CA LEU A 513 -12.02 -1.97 10.13
C LEU A 513 -11.18 -0.99 10.94
N GLN A 514 -10.89 -1.32 12.20
CA GLN A 514 -10.10 -0.46 13.09
C GLN A 514 -8.61 -0.81 13.00
N ALA A 515 -8.01 -0.57 11.83
CA ALA A 515 -6.61 -0.87 11.56
C ALA A 515 -5.77 0.41 11.53
N ALA A 516 -4.78 0.51 12.43
CA ALA A 516 -3.99 1.73 12.57
C ALA A 516 -2.87 1.88 11.52
N ASP A 517 -2.33 0.77 11.03
CA ASP A 517 -1.22 0.75 10.08
C ASP A 517 -1.13 -0.60 9.32
N TYR A 518 -0.09 -0.71 8.48
CA TYR A 518 0.21 -1.88 7.64
C TYR A 518 0.40 -3.19 8.41
N GLY A 519 0.72 -3.14 9.71
CA GLY A 519 0.90 -4.35 10.51
C GLY A 519 -0.41 -5.07 10.86
N ALA A 520 -1.57 -4.47 10.57
CA ALA A 520 -2.86 -5.13 10.74
C ALA A 520 -3.03 -6.26 9.71
N ILE A 521 -3.13 -7.51 10.14
CA ILE A 521 -3.24 -8.67 9.24
C ILE A 521 -4.52 -9.44 9.56
N ILE A 522 -5.38 -9.64 8.55
CA ILE A 522 -6.44 -10.65 8.58
C ILE A 522 -5.98 -11.81 7.71
N THR A 523 -5.95 -13.03 8.28
CA THR A 523 -5.47 -14.22 7.59
C THR A 523 -6.41 -15.39 7.80
N ASN A 524 -6.40 -16.34 6.86
CA ASN A 524 -6.94 -17.68 7.12
C ASN A 524 -5.88 -18.71 6.75
N ASN A 525 -5.38 -19.41 7.76
CA ASN A 525 -4.40 -20.49 7.57
C ASN A 525 -5.05 -21.89 7.52
N SER A 526 -6.38 -21.97 7.67
CA SER A 526 -7.13 -23.23 7.55
C SER A 526 -7.33 -23.63 6.08
N GLU A 527 -7.37 -24.94 5.82
CA GLU A 527 -7.78 -25.50 4.52
C GLU A 527 -9.24 -25.15 4.18
N LYS A 528 -10.08 -24.98 5.20
CA LYS A 528 -11.45 -24.50 5.01
C LYS A 528 -11.40 -23.03 4.63
N LYS A 529 -11.81 -22.71 3.40
CA LYS A 529 -11.86 -21.33 2.89
C LYS A 529 -12.84 -20.47 3.70
N SER A 530 -12.37 -19.31 4.13
CA SER A 530 -13.17 -18.30 4.85
C SER A 530 -13.76 -17.28 3.88
N THR A 531 -14.87 -16.67 4.23
CA THR A 531 -15.41 -15.48 3.54
C THR A 531 -15.51 -14.31 4.50
N ILE A 532 -14.85 -13.20 4.16
CA ILE A 532 -15.02 -11.92 4.83
C ILE A 532 -16.03 -11.08 4.06
N THR A 533 -17.04 -10.55 4.74
CA THR A 533 -17.93 -9.52 4.19
C THR A 533 -17.58 -8.17 4.77
N LEU A 534 -17.22 -7.20 3.93
CA LEU A 534 -16.90 -5.82 4.30
C LEU A 534 -18.10 -4.91 4.03
N ASP A 535 -19.13 -5.02 4.86
CA ASP A 535 -20.35 -4.18 4.81
C ASP A 535 -20.12 -2.86 5.54
N LEU A 536 -19.15 -2.08 5.06
CA LEU A 536 -18.62 -0.91 5.77
C LEU A 536 -19.64 0.23 5.87
N GLN A 537 -19.76 0.76 7.09
CA GLN A 537 -20.70 1.81 7.46
C GLN A 537 -20.02 2.84 8.37
N THR A 538 -19.90 4.10 7.91
CA THR A 538 -19.39 5.19 8.76
C THR A 538 -20.33 5.51 9.90
N LEU A 539 -21.65 5.33 9.68
CA LEU A 539 -22.70 5.49 10.68
C LEU A 539 -23.82 4.49 10.39
N LYS A 540 -24.11 3.60 11.33
CA LYS A 540 -25.18 2.62 11.17
C LYS A 540 -26.54 3.26 11.38
N ALA A 541 -27.52 2.91 10.55
CA ALA A 541 -28.88 3.41 10.70
C ALA A 541 -29.55 2.99 12.02
N SER A 542 -29.13 1.86 12.62
CA SER A 542 -29.56 1.38 13.94
C SER A 542 -29.16 2.32 15.06
N ASP A 543 -28.03 3.02 14.91
CA ASP A 543 -27.42 3.84 15.95
C ASP A 543 -27.94 5.29 15.91
N ILE A 544 -28.70 5.63 14.86
CA ILE A 544 -29.29 6.96 14.69
C ILE A 544 -30.64 7.03 15.40
N ASN A 545 -30.68 7.79 16.50
CA ASN A 545 -31.92 8.23 17.10
C ASN A 545 -32.47 9.47 16.37
N VAL A 546 -33.76 9.44 16.02
CA VAL A 546 -34.46 10.55 15.38
C VAL A 546 -35.65 10.96 16.26
N PRO A 547 -35.48 11.92 17.18
CA PRO A 547 -36.59 12.47 17.92
C PRO A 547 -37.52 13.23 16.97
N VAL A 548 -38.84 13.07 17.16
CA VAL A 548 -39.85 13.85 16.44
C VAL A 548 -40.27 15.01 17.34
N ASN A 549 -39.75 16.19 17.05
CA ASN A 549 -40.08 17.41 17.79
C ASN A 549 -41.39 18.02 17.27
N THR A 550 -42.00 18.93 18.02
CA THR A 550 -43.18 19.70 17.57
C THR A 550 -42.78 21.13 17.25
N ILE A 551 -43.28 21.69 16.15
CA ILE A 551 -43.02 23.10 15.80
C ILE A 551 -43.77 24.00 16.79
N ASN A 552 -43.04 24.82 17.55
CA ASN A 552 -43.64 25.77 18.48
C ASN A 552 -44.11 27.03 17.74
N PHE A 553 -45.38 27.39 17.94
CA PHE A 553 -45.96 28.63 17.41
C PHE A 553 -45.20 29.90 17.83
N LEU A 554 -44.56 29.90 19.01
CA LEU A 554 -43.77 31.03 19.49
C LEU A 554 -42.31 31.03 18.97
N GLY A 555 -42.00 30.17 18.00
CA GLY A 555 -40.64 30.01 17.47
C GLY A 555 -39.75 29.20 18.42
N GLY A 556 -38.52 28.93 18.01
CA GLY A 556 -37.63 28.10 18.81
C GLY A 556 -36.19 28.02 18.31
N LYS A 557 -35.34 27.45 19.16
CA LYS A 557 -33.98 27.02 18.80
C LYS A 557 -33.99 25.51 18.58
N GLY A 558 -33.21 25.04 17.62
CA GLY A 558 -33.09 23.62 17.29
C GLY A 558 -31.76 23.31 16.63
N THR A 559 -31.49 22.03 16.40
CA THR A 559 -30.27 21.60 15.71
C THR A 559 -30.58 21.37 14.23
N PRO A 560 -29.75 21.88 13.30
CA PRO A 560 -29.87 21.49 11.89
C PRO A 560 -29.86 19.97 11.72
N GLY A 561 -30.81 19.44 10.94
CA GLY A 561 -31.02 18.01 10.72
C GLY A 561 -32.06 17.37 11.65
N ASP A 562 -32.59 18.09 12.64
CA ASP A 562 -33.65 17.56 13.51
C ASP A 562 -35.02 17.54 12.81
N LEU A 563 -35.82 16.52 13.14
CA LEU A 563 -37.15 16.32 12.58
C LEU A 563 -38.21 17.02 13.43
N TYR A 564 -39.09 17.78 12.78
CA TYR A 564 -40.21 18.48 13.39
C TYR A 564 -41.53 18.09 12.73
N LEU A 565 -42.58 17.99 13.53
CA LEU A 565 -43.96 17.81 13.10
C LEU A 565 -44.72 19.12 13.27
N ASP A 566 -45.32 19.59 12.18
CA ASP A 566 -46.38 20.59 12.26
C ASP A 566 -47.69 19.90 12.65
N GLY A 567 -48.11 20.10 13.90
CA GLY A 567 -49.32 19.51 14.45
C GLY A 567 -50.61 19.96 13.76
N SER A 568 -50.59 21.08 13.00
CA SER A 568 -51.76 21.60 12.30
C SER A 568 -51.96 20.94 10.93
N THR A 569 -50.89 20.74 10.15
CA THR A 569 -50.97 20.16 8.80
C THR A 569 -50.64 18.67 8.74
N GLY A 570 -50.08 18.11 9.82
CA GLY A 570 -49.57 16.74 9.88
C GLY A 570 -48.33 16.52 9.01
N GLN A 571 -47.65 17.59 8.62
CA GLN A 571 -46.45 17.51 7.77
C GLN A 571 -45.18 17.51 8.62
N TYR A 572 -44.20 16.74 8.15
CA TYR A 572 -42.87 16.65 8.74
C TYR A 572 -41.89 17.56 8.00
N TYR A 573 -41.05 18.23 8.78
CA TYR A 573 -40.03 19.16 8.31
C TYR A 573 -38.68 18.86 8.96
N ILE A 574 -37.61 18.93 8.19
CA ILE A 574 -36.23 18.90 8.68
C ILE A 574 -35.75 20.34 8.84
N LEU A 575 -35.21 20.67 10.01
CA LEU A 575 -34.67 22.00 10.29
C LEU A 575 -33.29 22.17 9.62
N LYS A 576 -33.04 23.32 8.98
CA LYS A 576 -31.77 23.65 8.29
C LYS A 576 -30.96 24.75 9.00
N ALA A 577 -31.55 25.37 10.02
CA ALA A 577 -30.96 26.48 10.77
C ALA A 577 -30.89 26.18 12.28
N ASN A 578 -30.20 27.02 13.05
CA ASN A 578 -30.11 26.87 14.51
C ASN A 578 -31.34 27.42 15.27
N SER A 579 -32.29 28.02 14.53
CA SER A 579 -33.53 28.59 15.06
C SER A 579 -34.57 28.76 13.96
N TYR A 580 -35.83 28.82 14.36
CA TYR A 580 -36.98 29.10 13.49
C TYR A 580 -37.90 30.15 14.13
N SER A 581 -38.55 30.94 13.29
CA SER A 581 -39.31 32.12 13.65
C SER A 581 -40.68 31.78 14.27
N PRO A 582 -41.23 32.67 15.12
CA PRO A 582 -42.60 32.56 15.61
C PRO A 582 -43.65 32.70 14.50
N PHE A 583 -44.89 32.40 14.86
CA PHE A 583 -46.10 32.57 14.05
C PHE A 583 -46.08 31.83 12.72
N PHE A 584 -45.32 30.73 12.64
CA PHE A 584 -45.14 29.94 11.42
C PHE A 584 -44.62 30.76 10.22
N SER A 585 -43.99 31.91 10.49
CA SER A 585 -43.62 32.91 9.47
C SER A 585 -42.55 32.42 8.49
N ASP A 586 -41.78 31.40 8.86
CA ASP A 586 -40.72 30.83 8.04
C ASP A 586 -40.99 29.40 7.56
N LEU A 587 -42.17 28.81 7.84
CA LEU A 587 -42.48 27.42 7.47
C LEU A 587 -42.45 27.16 5.95
N SER A 588 -42.77 28.18 5.14
CA SER A 588 -42.64 28.16 3.69
C SER A 588 -41.22 28.47 3.18
N ASN A 589 -40.30 28.83 4.08
CA ASN A 589 -38.93 29.22 3.74
C ASN A 589 -38.02 27.99 3.63
N SER A 590 -37.65 27.65 2.39
CA SER A 590 -36.79 26.52 2.04
C SER A 590 -35.32 26.66 2.49
N SER A 591 -34.92 27.84 2.99
CA SER A 591 -33.62 28.04 3.63
C SER A 591 -33.60 27.62 5.11
N VAL A 592 -34.76 27.60 5.77
CA VAL A 592 -34.89 27.22 7.19
C VAL A 592 -35.47 25.82 7.35
N TRP A 593 -36.42 25.43 6.49
CA TRP A 593 -37.09 24.15 6.57
C TRP A 593 -36.98 23.35 5.27
N GLN A 594 -36.91 22.02 5.38
CA GLN A 594 -37.10 21.08 4.29
C GLN A 594 -38.32 20.22 4.58
N ASN A 595 -39.36 20.32 3.74
CA ASN A 595 -40.54 19.48 3.85
C ASN A 595 -40.22 18.04 3.38
N VAL A 596 -40.61 17.04 4.16
CA VAL A 596 -40.39 15.60 3.87
C VAL A 596 -41.69 14.78 3.81
N GLY A 597 -42.83 15.47 3.76
CA GLY A 597 -44.15 14.85 3.57
C GLY A 597 -44.84 14.47 4.89
N LYS A 598 -45.85 13.59 4.80
CA LYS A 598 -46.73 13.23 5.93
C LYS A 598 -46.44 11.85 6.54
N ASP A 599 -45.71 11.00 5.84
CA ASP A 599 -45.38 9.66 6.33
C ASP A 599 -44.24 9.75 7.35
N ARG A 600 -44.52 9.33 8.59
CA ARG A 600 -43.58 9.41 9.71
C ARG A 600 -42.32 8.57 9.47
N ASN A 601 -42.47 7.35 8.95
CA ASN A 601 -41.35 6.44 8.76
C ASN A 601 -40.46 6.94 7.62
N LYS A 602 -41.05 7.37 6.51
CA LYS A 602 -40.33 7.99 5.39
C LYS A 602 -39.59 9.26 5.80
N ALA A 603 -40.19 10.09 6.65
CA ALA A 603 -39.56 11.29 7.18
C ALA A 603 -38.34 10.95 8.08
N ILE A 604 -38.50 9.98 8.98
CA ILE A 604 -37.40 9.47 9.82
C ILE A 604 -36.28 8.87 8.97
N ASP A 605 -36.61 8.05 7.97
CA ASP A 605 -35.64 7.45 7.06
C ASP A 605 -34.89 8.52 6.27
N THR A 606 -35.58 9.56 5.81
CA THR A 606 -34.93 10.70 5.13
C THR A 606 -33.90 11.38 6.04
N VAL A 607 -34.23 11.60 7.32
CA VAL A 607 -33.29 12.17 8.30
C VAL A 607 -32.10 11.23 8.54
N LYS A 608 -32.34 9.92 8.69
CA LYS A 608 -31.27 8.94 8.85
C LYS A 608 -30.33 8.94 7.65
N GLN A 609 -30.87 8.93 6.43
CA GLN A 609 -30.06 8.99 5.21
C GLN A 609 -29.23 10.27 5.13
N GLN A 610 -29.81 11.44 5.45
CA GLN A 610 -29.06 12.70 5.47
C GLN A 610 -27.93 12.69 6.51
N LYS A 611 -28.16 12.11 7.69
CA LYS A 611 -27.11 11.97 8.73
C LYS A 611 -26.00 11.02 8.29
N ILE A 612 -26.34 9.91 7.62
CA ILE A 612 -25.37 8.96 7.05
C ILE A 612 -24.54 9.66 5.97
N GLU A 613 -25.18 10.30 4.99
CA GLU A 613 -24.48 11.00 3.90
C GLU A 613 -23.58 12.11 4.43
N ALA A 614 -24.06 12.94 5.37
CA ALA A 614 -23.28 14.03 5.96
C ALA A 614 -22.09 13.53 6.79
N SER A 615 -22.20 12.34 7.39
CA SER A 615 -21.11 11.70 8.15
C SER A 615 -20.24 10.80 7.29
N SER A 616 -20.55 10.65 6.00
CA SER A 616 -19.86 9.71 5.12
C SER A 616 -18.56 10.28 4.57
N GLN A 617 -17.56 9.42 4.53
CA GLN A 617 -16.29 9.63 3.87
C GLN A 617 -15.92 8.33 3.14
N PRO A 618 -15.05 8.38 2.12
CA PRO A 618 -14.48 7.17 1.52
C PRO A 618 -13.84 6.30 2.61
N TYR A 619 -13.94 4.98 2.47
CA TYR A 619 -13.35 4.03 3.40
C TYR A 619 -11.90 3.76 2.99
N MET A 620 -11.01 3.57 3.97
CA MET A 620 -9.64 3.11 3.73
C MET A 620 -9.31 1.92 4.63
N TYR A 621 -8.45 1.03 4.13
CA TYR A 621 -7.87 -0.05 4.92
C TYR A 621 -6.37 -0.14 4.67
N HIS A 622 -5.60 0.13 5.73
CA HIS A 622 -4.14 0.15 5.73
C HIS A 622 -3.49 -1.24 5.87
N GLY A 623 -4.26 -2.24 6.31
CA GLY A 623 -3.75 -3.57 6.65
C GLY A 623 -3.65 -4.55 5.48
N GLN A 624 -3.53 -5.82 5.82
CA GLN A 624 -3.24 -6.92 4.89
C GLN A 624 -4.36 -7.97 4.92
N LEU A 625 -4.72 -8.47 3.73
CA LEU A 625 -5.67 -9.57 3.54
C LEU A 625 -4.93 -10.78 2.96
N ASN A 626 -4.74 -11.83 3.76
CA ASN A 626 -3.80 -12.92 3.45
C ASN A 626 -4.44 -14.32 3.56
N GLY A 627 -3.90 -15.28 2.81
CA GLY A 627 -4.23 -16.70 2.98
C GLY A 627 -5.51 -17.15 2.26
N ASN A 628 -6.14 -18.19 2.77
CA ASN A 628 -7.23 -18.91 2.09
C ASN A 628 -8.60 -18.26 2.35
N MET A 629 -8.87 -17.10 1.74
CA MET A 629 -10.15 -16.40 1.93
C MET A 629 -10.68 -15.73 0.67
N ASP A 630 -12.00 -15.60 0.63
CA ASP A 630 -12.72 -14.70 -0.28
C ASP A 630 -13.15 -13.43 0.48
N VAL A 631 -13.22 -12.31 -0.24
CA VAL A 631 -13.64 -11.00 0.30
C VAL A 631 -14.80 -10.47 -0.54
N SER A 632 -15.92 -10.19 0.13
CA SER A 632 -17.13 -9.63 -0.48
C SER A 632 -17.34 -8.20 0.00
N ILE A 633 -17.35 -7.25 -0.93
CA ILE A 633 -17.55 -5.82 -0.68
C ILE A 633 -18.86 -5.40 -1.38
N PRO A 634 -19.98 -5.31 -0.65
CA PRO A 634 -21.24 -4.83 -1.22
C PRO A 634 -21.18 -3.33 -1.56
N LYS A 635 -22.33 -2.77 -1.95
CA LYS A 635 -22.51 -1.32 -2.03
C LYS A 635 -22.39 -0.74 -0.62
N LEU A 636 -21.37 0.08 -0.37
CA LEU A 636 -21.13 0.66 0.95
C LEU A 636 -22.10 1.82 1.23
N SER A 637 -22.34 2.10 2.50
CA SER A 637 -23.21 3.20 2.90
C SER A 637 -22.54 4.57 2.70
N GLY A 638 -23.32 5.57 2.28
CA GLY A 638 -22.81 6.91 1.99
C GLY A 638 -21.91 6.94 0.75
N LYS A 639 -20.68 7.44 0.90
CA LYS A 639 -19.67 7.43 -0.16
C LYS A 639 -19.14 6.01 -0.40
N ASP A 640 -19.68 5.35 -1.43
CA ASP A 640 -19.33 3.98 -1.83
C ASP A 640 -17.96 3.91 -2.54
N VAL A 641 -16.90 4.18 -1.78
CA VAL A 641 -15.50 4.15 -2.22
C VAL A 641 -14.68 3.44 -1.14
N LEU A 642 -13.90 2.42 -1.53
CA LEU A 642 -12.93 1.75 -0.65
C LEU A 642 -11.54 1.79 -1.29
N ALA A 643 -10.56 2.35 -0.58
CA ALA A 643 -9.15 2.33 -0.97
C ALA A 643 -8.33 1.41 -0.05
N LEU A 644 -7.47 0.58 -0.65
CA LEU A 644 -6.49 -0.24 0.03
C LEU A 644 -5.10 0.27 -0.34
N ASP A 645 -4.36 0.72 0.66
CA ASP A 645 -2.95 1.10 0.61
C ASP A 645 -2.07 0.17 1.47
N GLY A 646 -2.66 -0.95 1.94
CA GLY A 646 -1.93 -2.08 2.50
C GLY A 646 -1.60 -3.14 1.44
N SER A 647 -1.75 -4.42 1.75
CA SER A 647 -1.43 -5.50 0.80
C SER A 647 -2.50 -6.59 0.75
N VAL A 648 -2.49 -7.35 -0.34
CA VAL A 648 -3.39 -8.49 -0.55
C VAL A 648 -2.55 -9.67 -1.03
N ASN A 649 -2.71 -10.82 -0.39
CA ASN A 649 -2.12 -12.09 -0.82
C ASN A 649 -3.12 -13.23 -0.65
N LEU A 650 -3.96 -13.41 -1.66
CA LEU A 650 -5.05 -14.39 -1.73
C LEU A 650 -4.88 -15.31 -2.95
N PRO A 651 -3.87 -16.20 -3.01
CA PRO A 651 -3.50 -16.92 -4.23
C PRO A 651 -4.66 -17.68 -4.89
N GLU A 652 -5.53 -18.31 -4.09
CA GLU A 652 -6.72 -19.04 -4.53
C GLU A 652 -8.04 -18.32 -4.19
N GLY A 653 -7.92 -17.14 -3.58
CA GLY A 653 -9.02 -16.34 -3.11
C GLY A 653 -9.48 -15.32 -4.14
N SER A 654 -10.64 -14.74 -3.88
CA SER A 654 -11.22 -13.73 -4.73
C SER A 654 -11.74 -12.52 -3.96
N ILE A 655 -11.64 -11.35 -4.58
CA ILE A 655 -12.25 -10.12 -4.08
C ILE A 655 -13.41 -9.78 -5.00
N THR A 656 -14.59 -9.51 -4.43
CA THR A 656 -15.78 -9.10 -5.20
C THR A 656 -16.22 -7.72 -4.76
N LYS A 657 -16.32 -6.77 -5.69
CA LYS A 657 -16.91 -5.45 -5.45
C LYS A 657 -18.20 -5.28 -6.24
N LYS A 658 -19.28 -4.91 -5.55
CA LYS A 658 -20.56 -4.53 -6.14
C LYS A 658 -20.78 -3.02 -6.03
N SER A 659 -21.04 -2.36 -7.16
CA SER A 659 -21.23 -0.90 -7.24
C SER A 659 -20.03 -0.07 -6.74
N GLY A 660 -20.11 1.25 -6.90
CA GLY A 660 -19.15 2.18 -6.30
C GLY A 660 -17.74 2.06 -6.84
N THR A 661 -16.75 2.33 -5.99
CA THR A 661 -15.34 2.38 -6.37
C THR A 661 -14.46 1.52 -5.45
N LEU A 662 -13.54 0.75 -6.04
CA LEU A 662 -12.45 0.05 -5.35
C LEU A 662 -11.11 0.58 -5.88
N ILE A 663 -10.15 0.82 -4.98
CA ILE A 663 -8.84 1.36 -5.32
C ILE A 663 -7.75 0.52 -4.67
N PHE A 664 -6.79 0.05 -5.46
CA PHE A 664 -5.53 -0.50 -5.01
C PHE A 664 -4.42 0.51 -5.34
N GLN A 665 -3.61 0.86 -4.34
CA GLN A 665 -2.56 1.87 -4.49
C GLN A 665 -1.37 1.55 -3.60
N GLY A 666 -0.23 2.17 -3.90
CA GLY A 666 0.87 2.25 -2.93
C GLY A 666 0.51 3.11 -1.73
N HIS A 667 1.41 3.13 -0.75
CA HIS A 667 1.25 3.87 0.49
C HIS A 667 2.23 5.06 0.54
N PRO A 668 1.77 6.29 0.74
CA PRO A 668 2.69 7.42 0.88
C PRO A 668 3.52 7.25 2.16
N VAL A 669 4.84 7.47 2.08
CA VAL A 669 5.71 7.29 3.26
C VAL A 669 5.29 8.26 4.38
N ILE A 670 5.19 7.73 5.60
CA ILE A 670 4.86 8.51 6.79
C ILE A 670 6.12 9.18 7.32
N HIS A 671 6.05 10.49 7.54
CA HIS A 671 7.09 11.29 8.18
C HIS A 671 6.65 11.81 9.55
N ALA A 672 7.60 12.01 10.45
CA ALA A 672 7.36 12.46 11.82
C ALA A 672 6.65 13.83 11.86
N GLY A 673 5.44 13.85 12.44
CA GLY A 673 4.60 15.05 12.58
C GLY A 673 4.16 15.72 11.27
N MET A 674 4.25 15.02 10.14
CA MET A 674 3.66 15.45 8.87
C MET A 674 2.44 14.59 8.55
N THR A 675 1.48 15.20 7.86
CA THR A 675 0.36 14.47 7.27
C THR A 675 0.77 14.01 5.88
N THR A 676 0.50 12.74 5.54
CA THR A 676 0.79 12.21 4.21
C THR A 676 0.00 12.96 3.14
N SER A 677 0.57 13.07 1.94
CA SER A 677 -0.08 13.78 0.83
C SER A 677 0.14 13.09 -0.51
N ALA A 678 -0.84 13.22 -1.40
CA ALA A 678 -0.76 12.71 -2.77
C ALA A 678 0.44 13.27 -3.56
N SER A 679 0.91 14.47 -3.19
CA SER A 679 2.05 15.15 -3.80
C SER A 679 3.42 14.68 -3.30
N GLN A 680 3.51 13.79 -2.31
CA GLN A 680 4.81 13.28 -1.85
C GLN A 680 5.51 12.51 -2.97
N SER A 681 6.84 12.61 -3.00
CA SER A 681 7.66 11.91 -3.98
C SER A 681 7.86 10.44 -3.62
N ASP A 682 7.97 10.14 -2.33
CA ASP A 682 8.32 8.85 -1.78
C ASP A 682 7.09 8.07 -1.32
N TRP A 683 6.97 6.87 -1.90
CA TRP A 683 5.86 5.96 -1.70
C TRP A 683 6.42 4.56 -1.50
N GLU A 684 5.76 3.81 -0.64
CA GLU A 684 6.00 2.40 -0.48
C GLU A 684 5.20 1.63 -1.53
N THR A 685 5.88 0.72 -2.22
CA THR A 685 5.21 -0.17 -3.18
C THR A 685 4.38 -1.21 -2.43
N ARG A 686 3.17 -1.47 -2.93
CA ARG A 686 2.23 -2.44 -2.36
C ARG A 686 1.87 -3.53 -3.36
N GLN A 687 1.82 -4.76 -2.87
CA GLN A 687 1.52 -5.95 -3.65
C GLN A 687 0.07 -6.39 -3.43
N PHE A 688 -0.63 -6.65 -4.53
CA PHE A 688 -2.00 -7.12 -4.57
C PHE A 688 -2.07 -8.41 -5.41
N THR A 689 -1.84 -9.54 -4.75
CA THR A 689 -1.88 -10.88 -5.36
C THR A 689 -3.18 -11.56 -5.01
N LEU A 690 -3.95 -11.97 -6.02
CA LEU A 690 -5.23 -12.64 -5.83
C LEU A 690 -5.55 -13.57 -7.00
N GLY A 691 -6.33 -14.62 -6.75
CA GLY A 691 -6.81 -15.49 -7.82
C GLY A 691 -7.74 -14.76 -8.78
N LYS A 692 -8.72 -13.99 -8.25
CA LYS A 692 -9.69 -13.27 -9.09
C LYS A 692 -10.30 -12.02 -8.44
N LEU A 693 -10.34 -10.90 -9.16
CA LEU A 693 -11.09 -9.69 -8.81
C LEU A 693 -12.38 -9.65 -9.63
N ARG A 694 -13.54 -9.71 -8.97
CA ARG A 694 -14.86 -9.61 -9.61
C ARG A 694 -15.47 -8.24 -9.40
N LEU A 695 -15.91 -7.60 -10.48
CA LEU A 695 -16.51 -6.27 -10.48
C LEU A 695 -17.91 -6.34 -11.11
N ASP A 696 -18.92 -5.91 -10.35
CA ASP A 696 -20.32 -5.83 -10.78
C ASP A 696 -20.82 -4.39 -10.69
N ALA A 697 -21.01 -3.74 -11.84
CA ALA A 697 -21.35 -2.32 -11.96
C ALA A 697 -20.46 -1.39 -11.12
N ALA A 698 -19.16 -1.70 -11.02
CA ALA A 698 -18.20 -1.01 -10.15
C ALA A 698 -17.06 -0.36 -10.94
N THR A 699 -16.39 0.63 -10.35
CA THR A 699 -15.16 1.22 -10.88
C THR A 699 -13.96 0.72 -10.08
N PHE A 700 -12.94 0.22 -10.76
CA PHE A 700 -11.69 -0.23 -10.15
C PHE A 700 -10.51 0.62 -10.63
N HIS A 701 -9.68 1.05 -9.69
CA HIS A 701 -8.45 1.78 -9.94
C HIS A 701 -7.26 0.98 -9.40
N LEU A 702 -6.27 0.72 -10.26
CA LEU A 702 -4.91 0.41 -9.84
C LEU A 702 -4.08 1.66 -10.04
N SER A 703 -3.63 2.28 -8.94
CA SER A 703 -2.92 3.57 -8.94
C SER A 703 -1.43 3.38 -8.65
N ARG A 704 -0.65 4.49 -8.67
CA ARG A 704 0.81 4.50 -8.50
C ARG A 704 1.31 3.61 -7.35
N ASN A 705 2.50 3.06 -7.52
CA ASN A 705 3.19 2.18 -6.57
C ASN A 705 2.37 0.92 -6.17
N GLY A 706 1.29 0.61 -6.89
CA GLY A 706 0.52 -0.63 -6.74
C GLY A 706 0.92 -1.67 -7.78
N GLN A 707 1.29 -2.87 -7.32
CA GLN A 707 1.61 -4.02 -8.16
C GLN A 707 0.54 -5.08 -7.98
N MET A 708 -0.21 -5.38 -9.05
CA MET A 708 -1.31 -6.34 -9.00
C MET A 708 -1.00 -7.57 -9.84
N GLN A 709 -1.16 -8.75 -9.22
CA GLN A 709 -1.12 -10.04 -9.89
C GLN A 709 -2.46 -10.76 -9.68
N GLY A 710 -3.19 -11.01 -10.76
CA GLY A 710 -4.46 -11.71 -10.70
C GLY A 710 -5.41 -11.38 -11.83
N ASP A 711 -6.38 -12.26 -12.06
CA ASP A 711 -7.38 -12.06 -13.10
C ASP A 711 -8.44 -11.04 -12.67
N ILE A 712 -8.94 -10.26 -13.62
CA ILE A 712 -10.04 -9.31 -13.41
C ILE A 712 -11.24 -9.78 -14.25
N ASN A 713 -12.41 -9.90 -13.62
CA ASN A 713 -13.69 -10.15 -14.28
C ASN A 713 -14.60 -8.95 -14.03
N ALA A 714 -14.85 -8.15 -15.05
CA ALA A 714 -15.68 -6.94 -14.97
C ALA A 714 -16.94 -7.09 -15.81
N ALA A 715 -18.10 -6.83 -15.20
CA ALA A 715 -19.40 -6.94 -15.85
C ALA A 715 -20.32 -5.76 -15.54
N ASN A 716 -21.41 -5.65 -16.29
CA ASN A 716 -22.53 -4.73 -16.06
C ASN A 716 -22.12 -3.25 -16.02
N GLY A 717 -21.34 -2.82 -17.01
CA GLY A 717 -20.86 -1.44 -17.10
C GLY A 717 -19.73 -1.11 -16.12
N SER A 718 -19.03 -2.12 -15.58
CA SER A 718 -17.87 -1.89 -14.73
C SER A 718 -16.73 -1.22 -15.50
N THR A 719 -15.98 -0.36 -14.82
CA THR A 719 -14.85 0.39 -15.38
C THR A 719 -13.56 -0.01 -14.67
N VAL A 720 -12.51 -0.35 -15.42
CA VAL A 720 -11.20 -0.75 -14.90
C VAL A 720 -10.14 0.24 -15.41
N ILE A 721 -9.39 0.87 -14.50
CA ILE A 721 -8.35 1.84 -14.84
C ILE A 721 -7.02 1.38 -14.23
N LEU A 722 -6.09 0.96 -15.08
CA LEU A 722 -4.74 0.53 -14.70
C LEU A 722 -3.76 1.67 -14.96
N GLY A 723 -3.14 2.21 -13.91
CA GLY A 723 -2.38 3.47 -13.94
C GLY A 723 -3.24 4.70 -13.68
N SER A 724 -4.17 4.59 -12.74
CA SER A 724 -5.02 5.70 -12.29
C SER A 724 -4.20 6.74 -11.51
N ASP A 725 -4.53 8.01 -11.70
CA ASP A 725 -4.01 9.14 -10.92
C ASP A 725 -4.78 9.37 -9.61
N ARG A 726 -6.02 8.89 -9.55
CA ARG A 726 -6.87 8.97 -8.35
C ARG A 726 -6.29 8.12 -7.21
N VAL A 727 -5.97 8.76 -6.09
CA VAL A 727 -5.43 8.13 -4.88
C VAL A 727 -6.11 8.69 -3.64
N PHE A 728 -5.95 7.99 -2.52
CA PHE A 728 -6.40 8.43 -1.20
C PHE A 728 -5.24 8.49 -0.22
N THR A 729 -5.28 9.47 0.69
CA THR A 729 -4.39 9.53 1.86
C THR A 729 -5.22 9.67 3.12
N ASP A 730 -4.67 9.25 4.25
CA ASP A 730 -5.28 9.47 5.57
C ASP A 730 -4.62 10.68 6.26
N LYS A 731 -5.42 11.66 6.70
CA LYS A 731 -4.89 12.79 7.49
C LYS A 731 -4.28 12.36 8.83
N ASN A 732 -4.74 11.24 9.36
CA ASN A 732 -4.40 10.69 10.66
C ASN A 732 -3.42 9.50 10.55
N ASP A 733 -2.85 9.28 9.37
CA ASP A 733 -1.95 8.17 9.12
C ASP A 733 -0.76 8.16 10.10
N GLY A 734 -0.43 6.98 10.63
CA GLY A 734 0.64 6.84 11.63
C GLY A 734 0.39 7.53 12.98
N THR A 735 -0.87 7.87 13.31
CA THR A 735 -1.24 8.42 14.63
C THR A 735 -2.07 7.44 15.47
N GLY A 736 -2.61 6.39 14.84
CA GLY A 736 -3.57 5.47 15.44
C GLY A 736 -4.98 6.06 15.60
N ASN A 737 -5.26 7.29 15.16
CA ASN A 737 -6.64 7.80 15.17
C ASN A 737 -7.48 7.14 14.08
N ALA A 738 -8.81 7.36 14.12
CA ALA A 738 -9.68 6.90 13.05
C ALA A 738 -9.31 7.57 11.72
N VAL A 739 -9.43 6.79 10.64
CA VAL A 739 -9.15 7.25 9.27
C VAL A 739 -9.90 8.56 8.98
N SER A 740 -9.22 9.50 8.34
CA SER A 740 -9.78 10.70 7.74
C SER A 740 -9.33 10.79 6.28
N SER A 741 -10.12 10.15 5.42
CA SER A 741 -9.79 9.93 4.01
C SER A 741 -9.83 11.22 3.20
N VAL A 742 -8.79 11.44 2.41
CA VAL A 742 -8.64 12.58 1.50
C VAL A 742 -8.39 12.06 0.10
N GLU A 743 -9.27 12.43 -0.83
CA GLU A 743 -9.06 12.18 -2.25
C GLU A 743 -7.97 13.11 -2.79
N GLY A 744 -7.06 12.56 -3.58
CA GLY A 744 -6.00 13.31 -4.26
C GLY A 744 -5.71 12.75 -5.65
N SER A 745 -4.82 13.45 -6.35
CA SER A 745 -4.32 13.07 -7.67
C SER A 745 -2.80 12.96 -7.60
N ALA A 746 -2.26 11.80 -7.94
CA ALA A 746 -0.83 11.52 -7.93
C ALA A 746 -0.45 10.66 -9.14
N THR A 747 0.50 11.14 -9.94
CA THR A 747 1.03 10.42 -11.11
C THR A 747 2.47 10.04 -10.86
N ALA A 748 2.82 8.79 -11.14
CA ALA A 748 4.20 8.32 -11.07
C ALA A 748 5.06 8.98 -12.16
N THR A 749 6.21 9.52 -11.77
CA THR A 749 7.17 10.14 -12.71
C THR A 749 8.30 9.19 -13.10
N THR A 750 8.56 8.16 -12.30
CA THR A 750 9.59 7.15 -12.55
C THR A 750 8.95 5.78 -12.83
N ALA A 751 9.63 4.94 -13.62
CA ALA A 751 9.13 3.60 -13.95
C ALA A 751 8.99 2.67 -12.74
N GLY A 752 9.71 2.94 -11.64
CA GLY A 752 9.59 2.18 -10.39
C GLY A 752 8.35 2.54 -9.57
N ASP A 753 7.83 3.77 -9.76
CA ASP A 753 6.64 4.26 -9.06
C ASP A 753 5.35 4.01 -9.84
N GLN A 754 5.45 3.64 -11.12
CA GLN A 754 4.27 3.27 -11.91
C GLN A 754 3.61 2.02 -11.34
N SER A 755 2.30 1.95 -11.46
CA SER A 755 1.57 0.70 -11.27
C SER A 755 2.01 -0.36 -12.29
N ASP A 756 1.89 -1.62 -11.86
CA ASP A 756 2.23 -2.78 -12.67
C ASP A 756 1.13 -3.83 -12.53
N TYR A 757 0.55 -4.24 -13.65
CA TYR A 757 -0.51 -5.24 -13.69
C TYR A 757 -0.06 -6.49 -14.46
N SER A 758 -0.31 -7.66 -13.86
CA SER A 758 -0.19 -8.95 -14.54
C SER A 758 -1.40 -9.87 -14.29
N GLY A 759 -2.01 -10.37 -15.36
CA GLY A 759 -3.16 -11.26 -15.30
C GLY A 759 -4.03 -11.20 -16.55
N ASN A 760 -5.16 -11.92 -16.57
CA ASN A 760 -6.15 -11.82 -17.63
C ASN A 760 -7.30 -10.88 -17.25
N VAL A 761 -7.74 -10.02 -18.17
CA VAL A 761 -8.91 -9.15 -17.96
C VAL A 761 -10.08 -9.60 -18.83
N THR A 762 -11.14 -10.10 -18.21
CA THR A 762 -12.43 -10.39 -18.85
C THR A 762 -13.39 -9.20 -18.68
N LEU A 763 -13.97 -8.71 -19.77
CA LEU A 763 -14.91 -7.57 -19.79
C LEU A 763 -16.23 -8.00 -20.46
N GLU A 764 -17.35 -7.72 -19.79
CA GLU A 764 -18.69 -8.10 -20.27
C GLU A 764 -19.70 -6.96 -20.10
N ASN A 765 -20.70 -6.91 -20.99
CA ASN A 765 -21.89 -6.06 -20.86
C ASN A 765 -21.55 -4.58 -20.62
N LYS A 766 -20.96 -3.94 -21.63
CA LYS A 766 -20.62 -2.51 -21.67
C LYS A 766 -19.53 -2.10 -20.67
N SER A 767 -18.66 -3.03 -20.29
CA SER A 767 -17.52 -2.73 -19.45
C SER A 767 -16.43 -1.96 -20.22
N PHE A 768 -15.60 -1.22 -19.48
CA PHE A 768 -14.54 -0.40 -20.02
C PHE A 768 -13.20 -0.69 -19.33
N LEU A 769 -12.13 -0.83 -20.09
CA LEU A 769 -10.76 -0.96 -19.59
C LEU A 769 -9.88 0.15 -20.14
N GLN A 770 -9.12 0.79 -19.25
CA GLN A 770 -8.10 1.76 -19.61
C GLN A 770 -6.72 1.33 -19.11
N ILE A 771 -5.76 1.20 -20.02
CA ILE A 771 -4.37 0.79 -19.74
C ILE A 771 -3.45 2.01 -19.90
N ARG A 772 -3.04 2.61 -18.78
CA ARG A 772 -2.21 3.84 -18.75
C ARG A 772 -0.75 3.60 -18.40
N GLU A 773 -0.45 2.59 -17.61
CA GLU A 773 0.92 2.25 -17.15
C GLU A 773 1.30 0.80 -17.55
N LYS A 774 2.21 0.14 -16.84
CA LYS A 774 2.73 -1.18 -17.23
C LYS A 774 1.61 -2.22 -17.19
N PHE A 775 1.53 -3.03 -18.24
CA PHE A 775 0.54 -4.08 -18.40
C PHE A 775 1.18 -5.30 -19.05
N THR A 776 1.02 -6.46 -18.42
CA THR A 776 1.47 -7.76 -18.98
C THR A 776 0.38 -8.80 -18.77
N GLY A 777 -0.47 -9.01 -19.79
CA GLY A 777 -1.67 -9.81 -19.60
C GLY A 777 -2.39 -10.26 -20.87
N GLY A 778 -3.59 -10.81 -20.67
CA GLY A 778 -4.55 -11.12 -21.73
C GLY A 778 -5.82 -10.31 -21.59
N ILE A 779 -6.64 -10.30 -22.64
CA ILE A 779 -7.95 -9.63 -22.62
C ILE A 779 -8.99 -10.53 -23.28
N GLU A 780 -10.15 -10.64 -22.64
CA GLU A 780 -11.35 -11.27 -23.19
C GLU A 780 -12.51 -10.28 -23.07
N ALA A 781 -12.78 -9.53 -24.13
CA ALA A 781 -13.80 -8.48 -24.15
C ALA A 781 -15.02 -8.91 -24.99
N TYR A 782 -16.20 -8.80 -24.37
CA TYR A 782 -17.51 -9.06 -24.97
C TYR A 782 -18.42 -7.84 -24.75
N ASP A 783 -18.92 -7.25 -25.84
CA ASP A 783 -19.75 -6.03 -25.81
C ASP A 783 -19.14 -4.89 -24.97
N SER A 784 -17.83 -4.67 -25.09
CA SER A 784 -17.04 -3.83 -24.19
C SER A 784 -16.06 -2.93 -24.95
N SER A 785 -15.29 -2.11 -24.23
CA SER A 785 -14.31 -1.21 -24.86
C SER A 785 -12.98 -1.17 -24.11
N VAL A 786 -11.89 -1.08 -24.85
CA VAL A 786 -10.52 -1.04 -24.33
C VAL A 786 -9.76 0.13 -24.92
N SER A 787 -9.15 0.94 -24.05
CA SER A 787 -8.34 2.09 -24.41
C SER A 787 -6.93 1.96 -23.84
N VAL A 788 -5.91 2.11 -24.67
CA VAL A 788 -4.49 2.00 -24.28
C VAL A 788 -3.82 3.35 -24.47
N THR A 789 -3.32 3.95 -23.39
CA THR A 789 -2.45 5.14 -23.43
C THR A 789 -1.02 4.83 -22.99
N SER A 790 -0.80 3.63 -22.46
CA SER A 790 0.51 3.17 -21.97
C SER A 790 1.58 3.14 -23.06
N GLN A 791 2.82 3.38 -22.66
CA GLN A 791 4.01 3.22 -23.49
C GLN A 791 4.61 1.81 -23.41
N ASN A 792 4.12 0.98 -22.49
CA ASN A 792 4.75 -0.28 -22.09
C ASN A 792 3.71 -1.40 -21.93
N ALA A 793 2.68 -1.45 -22.79
CA ALA A 793 1.67 -2.50 -22.74
C ALA A 793 2.11 -3.74 -23.53
N VAL A 794 1.99 -4.92 -22.90
CA VAL A 794 2.31 -6.21 -23.51
C VAL A 794 1.13 -7.16 -23.35
N PHE A 795 0.63 -7.70 -24.45
CA PHE A 795 -0.29 -8.83 -24.42
C PHE A 795 0.53 -10.13 -24.51
N ASP A 796 0.80 -10.73 -23.34
CA ASP A 796 1.55 -12.00 -23.22
C ASP A 796 0.63 -13.22 -23.37
N ARG A 797 -0.69 -13.00 -23.25
CA ARG A 797 -1.80 -13.93 -23.50
C ARG A 797 -2.66 -13.39 -24.64
N VAL A 798 -3.67 -14.16 -25.04
CA VAL A 798 -4.55 -13.82 -26.17
C VAL A 798 -5.33 -12.54 -25.88
N GLY A 799 -5.50 -11.69 -26.89
CA GLY A 799 -6.46 -10.58 -26.89
C GLY A 799 -7.68 -10.92 -27.75
N THR A 800 -8.84 -11.14 -27.13
CA THR A 800 -10.11 -11.46 -27.79
C THR A 800 -11.09 -10.29 -27.63
N PHE A 801 -11.64 -9.80 -28.74
CA PHE A 801 -12.54 -8.64 -28.78
C PHE A 801 -13.78 -8.97 -29.63
N VAL A 802 -14.81 -9.51 -28.99
CA VAL A 802 -16.09 -9.82 -29.63
C VAL A 802 -17.05 -8.66 -29.42
N ASN A 803 -17.50 -8.06 -30.52
CA ASN A 803 -18.29 -6.82 -30.53
C ASN A 803 -17.71 -5.75 -29.59
N SER A 804 -16.38 -5.64 -29.56
CA SER A 804 -15.65 -4.78 -28.65
C SER A 804 -14.59 -3.97 -29.38
N SER A 805 -14.31 -2.76 -28.91
CA SER A 805 -13.30 -1.89 -29.53
C SER A 805 -11.96 -1.96 -28.79
N LEU A 806 -10.87 -1.95 -29.57
CA LEU A 806 -9.51 -1.74 -29.08
C LEU A 806 -8.96 -0.46 -29.70
N SER A 807 -8.68 0.54 -28.87
CA SER A 807 -8.14 1.85 -29.28
C SER A 807 -6.79 2.11 -28.60
N LEU A 808 -5.74 2.24 -29.40
CA LEU A 808 -4.44 2.77 -28.96
C LEU A 808 -4.48 4.29 -29.13
N GLU A 809 -4.50 4.99 -28.01
CA GLU A 809 -4.54 6.45 -27.94
C GLU A 809 -3.22 7.10 -28.32
N LYS A 810 -3.22 8.43 -28.42
CA LYS A 810 -2.07 9.22 -28.86
C LYS A 810 -0.78 8.82 -28.13
N GLY A 811 0.23 8.44 -28.90
CA GLY A 811 1.55 8.05 -28.42
C GLY A 811 1.65 6.62 -27.87
N ALA A 812 0.55 5.92 -27.61
CA ALA A 812 0.56 4.61 -26.94
C ALA A 812 1.42 3.56 -27.66
N LYS A 813 1.95 2.59 -26.92
CA LYS A 813 2.71 1.46 -27.49
C LYS A 813 2.21 0.15 -26.91
N LEU A 814 1.82 -0.76 -27.79
CA LEU A 814 1.34 -2.09 -27.45
C LEU A 814 2.08 -3.15 -28.26
N THR A 815 2.58 -4.17 -27.57
CA THR A 815 3.14 -5.38 -28.20
C THR A 815 2.28 -6.59 -27.87
N ALA A 816 1.66 -7.20 -28.87
CA ALA A 816 0.92 -8.45 -28.70
C ALA A 816 1.75 -9.65 -29.14
N GLN A 817 1.99 -10.56 -28.21
CA GLN A 817 2.88 -11.73 -28.38
C GLN A 817 2.12 -13.05 -28.47
N SER A 818 0.81 -13.05 -28.19
CA SER A 818 -0.04 -14.24 -28.23
C SER A 818 -1.30 -14.06 -29.08
N GLY A 819 -1.29 -13.07 -29.97
CA GLY A 819 -2.28 -12.88 -31.02
C GLY A 819 -3.46 -12.03 -30.59
N ILE A 820 -4.11 -11.41 -31.58
CA ILE A 820 -5.34 -10.64 -31.41
C ILE A 820 -6.42 -11.25 -32.28
N PHE A 821 -7.59 -11.54 -31.70
CA PHE A 821 -8.82 -11.87 -32.42
C PHE A 821 -9.84 -10.75 -32.17
N SER A 822 -10.33 -10.10 -33.21
CA SER A 822 -11.34 -9.05 -33.11
C SER A 822 -12.40 -9.18 -34.20
N THR A 823 -13.67 -9.16 -33.81
CA THR A 823 -14.80 -9.08 -34.76
C THR A 823 -15.08 -7.65 -35.23
N GLY A 824 -14.34 -6.67 -34.71
CA GLY A 824 -14.38 -5.28 -35.11
C GLY A 824 -13.00 -4.76 -35.50
N SER A 825 -12.92 -3.46 -35.81
CA SER A 825 -11.66 -2.81 -36.16
C SER A 825 -10.81 -2.46 -34.94
N VAL A 826 -9.49 -2.43 -35.13
CA VAL A 826 -8.52 -1.90 -34.16
C VAL A 826 -8.10 -0.49 -34.57
N ASP A 827 -8.18 0.48 -33.67
CA ASP A 827 -7.81 1.86 -33.95
C ASP A 827 -6.44 2.20 -33.36
N VAL A 828 -5.51 2.67 -34.18
CA VAL A 828 -4.17 3.11 -33.77
C VAL A 828 -4.03 4.59 -34.07
N LYS A 829 -4.12 5.43 -33.03
CA LYS A 829 -4.18 6.90 -33.17
C LYS A 829 -2.80 7.55 -33.37
N GLU A 830 -2.79 8.88 -33.33
CA GLU A 830 -1.63 9.70 -33.64
C GLU A 830 -0.37 9.30 -32.85
N ASN A 831 0.76 9.06 -33.53
CA ASN A 831 2.03 8.62 -32.95
C ASN A 831 1.97 7.33 -32.09
N ALA A 832 0.87 6.58 -32.13
CA ALA A 832 0.75 5.31 -31.43
C ALA A 832 1.43 4.18 -32.23
N SER A 833 1.85 3.10 -31.58
CA SER A 833 2.50 1.95 -32.20
C SER A 833 1.88 0.63 -31.74
N LEU A 834 1.39 -0.15 -32.71
CA LEU A 834 0.97 -1.54 -32.51
C LEU A 834 2.05 -2.47 -33.08
N THR A 835 2.57 -3.38 -32.25
CA THR A 835 3.51 -4.42 -32.67
C THR A 835 2.91 -5.79 -32.42
N LEU A 836 2.88 -6.63 -33.46
CA LEU A 836 2.43 -8.02 -33.40
C LEU A 836 3.65 -8.93 -33.59
N THR A 837 3.83 -9.87 -32.66
CA THR A 837 4.88 -10.88 -32.74
C THR A 837 4.36 -12.29 -32.49
N GLY A 838 5.18 -13.27 -32.84
CA GLY A 838 5.03 -14.61 -32.30
C GLY A 838 5.22 -14.64 -30.78
N ARG A 839 4.93 -15.78 -30.17
CA ARG A 839 5.13 -15.99 -28.74
C ARG A 839 6.61 -16.22 -28.45
N PRO A 840 7.27 -15.39 -27.64
CA PRO A 840 8.68 -15.60 -27.31
C PRO A 840 8.86 -16.92 -26.56
N SER A 841 9.94 -17.64 -26.88
CA SER A 841 10.32 -18.88 -26.19
C SER A 841 10.85 -18.54 -24.80
N VAL A 842 10.38 -19.28 -23.80
CA VAL A 842 10.90 -19.19 -22.42
C VAL A 842 12.29 -19.84 -22.31
N GLU A 843 12.61 -20.80 -23.19
CA GLU A 843 13.85 -21.59 -23.14
C GLU A 843 14.98 -20.99 -23.99
N LYS A 844 14.65 -20.34 -25.12
CA LYS A 844 15.62 -19.83 -26.10
C LYS A 844 15.41 -18.35 -26.35
N LEU A 845 16.32 -17.53 -25.82
CA LEU A 845 16.33 -16.09 -26.05
C LEU A 845 16.39 -15.78 -27.55
N GLY A 846 15.50 -14.91 -28.03
CA GLY A 846 15.41 -14.53 -29.44
C GLY A 846 14.67 -15.52 -30.35
N TYR A 847 14.09 -16.60 -29.80
CA TYR A 847 13.24 -17.53 -30.55
C TYR A 847 11.76 -17.26 -30.29
N TYR A 848 10.94 -17.47 -31.31
CA TYR A 848 9.51 -17.20 -31.30
C TYR A 848 8.73 -18.37 -31.90
N SER A 849 7.52 -18.63 -31.40
CA SER A 849 6.55 -19.51 -32.05
C SER A 849 5.59 -18.67 -32.90
N PRO A 850 5.27 -19.07 -34.15
CA PRO A 850 4.30 -18.35 -34.97
C PRO A 850 2.94 -18.18 -34.30
N VAL A 851 2.37 -16.99 -34.44
CA VAL A 851 1.06 -16.62 -33.88
C VAL A 851 0.25 -15.83 -34.90
N ILE A 852 -1.02 -16.19 -35.04
CA ILE A 852 -1.97 -15.56 -35.95
C ILE A 852 -2.80 -14.52 -35.20
N SER A 853 -2.96 -13.34 -35.79
CA SER A 853 -3.92 -12.32 -35.40
C SER A 853 -4.94 -12.11 -36.52
N THR A 854 -6.21 -12.02 -36.17
CA THR A 854 -7.33 -11.85 -37.11
C THR A 854 -8.20 -10.69 -36.64
N THR A 855 -8.37 -9.67 -37.50
CA THR A 855 -9.17 -8.49 -37.19
C THR A 855 -9.98 -8.06 -38.41
N GLU A 856 -11.17 -7.50 -38.21
CA GLU A 856 -12.04 -6.95 -39.27
C GLU A 856 -11.62 -5.53 -39.70
N GLY A 857 -10.31 -5.25 -39.70
CA GLY A 857 -9.73 -3.96 -40.07
C GLY A 857 -8.80 -3.36 -39.01
N ILE A 858 -7.77 -2.65 -39.47
CA ILE A 858 -6.91 -1.80 -38.63
C ILE A 858 -6.91 -0.38 -39.18
N HIS A 859 -7.30 0.60 -38.37
CA HIS A 859 -7.25 2.01 -38.73
C HIS A 859 -5.98 2.68 -38.19
N LEU A 860 -5.23 3.35 -39.06
CA LEU A 860 -3.98 4.04 -38.70
C LEU A 860 -4.13 5.57 -38.82
N GLY A 861 -3.93 6.25 -37.70
CA GLY A 861 -3.90 7.71 -37.62
C GLY A 861 -2.59 8.33 -38.14
N GLU A 862 -2.47 9.64 -37.98
CA GLU A 862 -1.27 10.37 -38.39
C GLU A 862 -0.02 9.88 -37.62
N LYS A 863 1.06 9.55 -38.35
CA LYS A 863 2.31 9.02 -37.77
C LYS A 863 2.13 7.76 -36.91
N ALA A 864 1.01 7.06 -37.06
CA ALA A 864 0.80 5.78 -36.41
C ALA A 864 1.74 4.72 -37.00
N GLY A 865 2.19 3.80 -36.14
CA GLY A 865 3.03 2.68 -36.49
C GLY A 865 2.29 1.35 -36.36
N LEU A 866 2.42 0.50 -37.36
CA LEU A 866 2.06 -0.91 -37.29
C LEU A 866 3.28 -1.75 -37.63
N SER A 867 3.65 -2.70 -36.76
CA SER A 867 4.74 -3.64 -37.02
C SER A 867 4.26 -5.08 -36.84
N VAL A 868 4.53 -5.93 -37.82
CA VAL A 868 4.33 -7.38 -37.71
C VAL A 868 5.68 -8.03 -37.93
N LYS A 869 6.24 -8.68 -36.91
CA LYS A 869 7.61 -9.22 -36.98
C LYS A 869 7.81 -10.42 -36.08
N ASN A 870 8.95 -11.09 -36.19
CA ASN A 870 9.36 -12.18 -35.29
C ASN A 870 8.28 -13.25 -35.15
N MET A 871 7.90 -13.84 -36.29
CA MET A 871 6.88 -14.87 -36.42
C MET A 871 5.44 -14.39 -36.17
N GLY A 872 5.18 -13.10 -36.34
CA GLY A 872 3.82 -12.54 -36.35
C GLY A 872 3.13 -12.78 -37.70
N TYR A 873 1.88 -13.23 -37.65
CA TYR A 873 0.99 -13.34 -38.81
C TYR A 873 -0.24 -12.46 -38.57
N LEU A 874 -0.57 -11.56 -39.49
CA LEU A 874 -1.76 -10.71 -39.44
C LEU A 874 -2.69 -11.02 -40.60
N SER A 875 -3.97 -11.31 -40.31
CA SER A 875 -5.06 -11.37 -41.27
C SER A 875 -6.00 -10.18 -41.03
N SER A 876 -5.84 -9.11 -41.80
CA SER A 876 -6.65 -7.89 -41.71
C SER A 876 -6.40 -6.95 -42.88
N ASP A 877 -7.44 -6.23 -43.30
CA ASP A 877 -7.27 -5.01 -44.07
C ASP A 877 -6.70 -3.89 -43.19
N ILE A 878 -5.88 -3.02 -43.77
CA ILE A 878 -5.24 -1.87 -43.10
C ILE A 878 -5.68 -0.60 -43.81
N ASN A 879 -6.24 0.35 -43.07
CA ASN A 879 -6.73 1.62 -43.60
C ASN A 879 -6.09 2.81 -42.86
N ALA A 880 -5.29 3.57 -43.59
CA ALA A 880 -4.68 4.82 -43.14
C ALA A 880 -5.27 6.05 -43.86
N GLY A 881 -6.17 5.86 -44.82
CA GLY A 881 -6.71 6.94 -45.64
C GLY A 881 -5.62 7.82 -46.26
N ASN A 882 -5.62 9.11 -45.91
CA ASN A 882 -4.63 10.10 -46.36
C ASN A 882 -3.56 10.42 -45.29
N THR A 883 -3.41 9.59 -44.26
CA THR A 883 -2.42 9.83 -43.19
C THR A 883 -1.04 9.29 -43.55
N ALA A 884 -0.01 9.92 -42.97
CA ALA A 884 1.38 9.47 -43.08
C ALA A 884 1.70 8.40 -42.02
N ALA A 885 1.03 7.25 -42.09
CA ALA A 885 1.31 6.09 -41.23
C ALA A 885 2.53 5.30 -41.74
N THR A 886 3.09 4.45 -40.88
CA THR A 886 4.19 3.53 -41.20
C THR A 886 3.82 2.09 -40.88
N ILE A 887 3.89 1.22 -41.89
CA ILE A 887 3.66 -0.22 -41.76
C ILE A 887 4.99 -0.95 -41.98
N ASN A 888 5.40 -1.76 -41.01
CA ASN A 888 6.63 -2.55 -41.06
C ASN A 888 6.30 -4.04 -40.98
N LEU A 889 6.67 -4.79 -42.01
CA LEU A 889 6.51 -6.24 -42.07
C LEU A 889 7.89 -6.89 -42.05
N GLY A 890 8.12 -7.74 -41.06
CA GLY A 890 9.40 -8.36 -40.77
C GLY A 890 10.36 -7.47 -39.99
N ASP A 891 11.45 -8.07 -39.51
CA ASP A 891 12.46 -7.39 -38.71
C ASP A 891 13.72 -7.13 -39.55
N SER A 892 14.14 -5.87 -39.64
CA SER A 892 15.36 -5.46 -40.36
C SER A 892 16.63 -5.60 -39.52
N ASP A 893 16.50 -5.89 -38.23
CA ASP A 893 17.64 -6.01 -37.32
C ASP A 893 18.45 -7.29 -37.61
N THR A 894 19.78 -7.19 -37.52
CA THR A 894 20.70 -8.34 -37.73
C THR A 894 20.51 -9.47 -36.70
N ALA A 895 19.78 -9.18 -35.61
CA ALA A 895 19.36 -10.12 -34.57
C ALA A 895 17.87 -10.52 -34.69
N ALA A 896 17.32 -10.54 -35.91
CA ALA A 896 15.93 -10.95 -36.16
C ALA A 896 15.56 -12.28 -35.49
N GLY A 897 14.31 -12.37 -35.03
CA GLY A 897 13.78 -13.52 -34.31
C GLY A 897 13.82 -14.81 -35.12
N LYS A 898 14.19 -15.92 -34.46
CA LYS A 898 14.29 -17.26 -35.05
C LYS A 898 13.15 -18.15 -34.59
N THR A 899 12.99 -19.32 -35.20
CA THR A 899 12.01 -20.32 -34.77
C THR A 899 12.48 -21.73 -35.10
N ASP A 900 12.14 -22.68 -34.23
CA ASP A 900 12.26 -24.11 -34.49
C ASP A 900 10.89 -24.73 -34.81
N SER A 901 9.82 -23.92 -34.85
CA SER A 901 8.46 -24.40 -35.05
C SER A 901 8.27 -24.91 -36.49
N PRO A 902 7.61 -26.08 -36.69
CA PRO A 902 7.27 -26.56 -38.03
C PRO A 902 6.29 -25.62 -38.76
N LEU A 903 5.64 -24.70 -38.03
CA LEU A 903 4.78 -23.67 -38.59
C LEU A 903 5.54 -22.64 -39.44
N PHE A 904 6.88 -22.60 -39.33
CA PHE A 904 7.70 -21.70 -40.14
C PHE A 904 7.56 -21.96 -41.63
N SER A 905 7.67 -23.21 -42.07
CA SER A 905 7.52 -23.55 -43.49
C SER A 905 6.05 -23.66 -43.91
N SER A 906 5.16 -24.12 -43.02
CA SER A 906 3.75 -24.37 -43.37
C SER A 906 2.88 -23.12 -43.36
N VAL A 907 2.92 -22.32 -42.29
CA VAL A 907 2.10 -21.11 -42.09
C VAL A 907 2.84 -19.86 -42.54
N MET A 908 4.08 -19.67 -42.07
CA MET A 908 4.87 -18.47 -42.38
C MET A 908 5.57 -18.53 -43.75
N LYS A 909 5.51 -19.68 -44.44
CA LYS A 909 6.15 -19.93 -45.75
C LYS A 909 7.63 -19.58 -45.81
N GLY A 910 8.35 -19.68 -44.67
CA GLY A 910 9.77 -19.35 -44.54
C GLY A 910 10.08 -17.87 -44.32
N TYR A 911 9.07 -17.01 -44.15
CA TYR A 911 9.24 -15.58 -43.90
C TYR A 911 9.16 -15.22 -42.42
N ASN A 912 9.80 -14.13 -42.01
CA ASN A 912 9.79 -13.64 -40.62
C ASN A 912 8.41 -13.12 -40.19
N ALA A 913 7.64 -12.57 -41.13
CA ALA A 913 6.31 -12.03 -40.90
C ALA A 913 5.40 -12.31 -42.08
N ALA A 914 4.09 -12.36 -41.83
CA ALA A 914 3.08 -12.52 -42.85
C ALA A 914 1.91 -11.55 -42.64
N LEU A 915 1.42 -10.96 -43.73
CA LEU A 915 0.19 -10.16 -43.79
C LEU A 915 -0.74 -10.75 -44.85
N ARG A 916 -2.00 -10.97 -44.50
CA ARG A 916 -3.09 -11.28 -45.42
C ARG A 916 -4.15 -10.17 -45.32
N GLY A 917 -4.28 -9.37 -46.36
CA GLY A 917 -5.19 -8.23 -46.40
C GLY A 917 -4.69 -7.11 -47.30
N SER A 918 -5.56 -6.16 -47.61
CA SER A 918 -5.26 -4.98 -48.42
C SER A 918 -4.75 -3.81 -47.58
N ILE A 919 -3.96 -2.91 -48.19
CA ILE A 919 -3.48 -1.68 -47.54
C ILE A 919 -4.02 -0.46 -48.28
N THR A 920 -4.82 0.37 -47.61
CA THR A 920 -5.32 1.65 -48.13
C THR A 920 -4.68 2.82 -47.40
N GLY A 921 -3.58 3.38 -47.92
CA GLY A 921 -2.85 4.47 -47.28
C GLY A 921 -2.03 5.31 -48.25
N ALA A 922 -2.68 6.20 -49.01
CA ALA A 922 -2.06 6.92 -50.13
C ALA A 922 -0.89 7.85 -49.76
N GLN A 923 -0.72 8.16 -48.48
CA GLN A 923 0.41 8.94 -47.93
C GLN A 923 1.34 8.11 -47.03
N SER A 924 0.98 6.85 -46.75
CA SER A 924 1.68 5.98 -45.82
C SER A 924 2.90 5.31 -46.45
N ALA A 925 3.84 4.89 -45.61
CA ALA A 925 5.01 4.11 -46.00
C ALA A 925 4.87 2.65 -45.57
N VAL A 926 5.22 1.72 -46.45
CA VAL A 926 5.27 0.28 -46.17
C VAL A 926 6.71 -0.20 -46.33
N ASN A 927 7.26 -0.83 -45.30
CA ASN A 927 8.58 -1.45 -45.33
C ASN A 927 8.43 -2.95 -45.10
N MET A 928 9.04 -3.76 -45.97
CA MET A 928 9.01 -5.22 -45.91
C MET A 928 10.45 -5.76 -45.91
N ASN A 929 10.79 -6.56 -44.90
CA ASN A 929 12.08 -7.24 -44.80
C ASN A 929 11.87 -8.72 -44.47
N ASN A 930 12.24 -9.62 -45.37
CA ASN A 930 11.97 -11.06 -45.23
C ASN A 930 10.50 -11.33 -44.82
N ALA A 931 9.55 -10.70 -45.51
CA ALA A 931 8.14 -10.76 -45.18
C ALA A 931 7.28 -11.24 -46.36
N LEU A 932 6.14 -11.85 -46.03
CA LEU A 932 5.10 -12.25 -46.98
C LEU A 932 3.90 -11.31 -46.86
N TRP A 933 3.43 -10.77 -47.99
CA TRP A 933 2.19 -10.01 -48.06
C TRP A 933 1.28 -10.58 -49.13
N HIS A 934 0.15 -11.15 -48.70
CA HIS A 934 -0.96 -11.55 -49.56
C HIS A 934 -2.00 -10.42 -49.60
N SER A 935 -1.95 -9.60 -50.65
CA SER A 935 -2.88 -8.49 -50.90
C SER A 935 -4.15 -9.03 -51.54
N SER A 936 -5.11 -9.43 -50.71
CA SER A 936 -6.40 -10.00 -51.11
C SER A 936 -7.34 -9.04 -51.86
N GLY A 937 -6.99 -7.76 -51.97
CA GLY A 937 -7.76 -6.75 -52.70
C GLY A 937 -6.89 -5.60 -53.18
N ASN A 938 -7.54 -4.54 -53.70
CA ASN A 938 -6.85 -3.34 -54.17
C ASN A 938 -6.12 -2.64 -53.02
N SER A 939 -4.87 -2.27 -53.26
CA SER A 939 -4.00 -1.62 -52.27
C SER A 939 -3.38 -0.34 -52.84
N VAL A 940 -3.21 0.67 -51.99
CA VAL A 940 -2.57 1.94 -52.34
C VAL A 940 -1.61 2.39 -51.23
N THR A 941 -0.39 2.77 -51.61
CA THR A 941 0.60 3.34 -50.68
C THR A 941 1.44 4.44 -51.33
N ARG A 942 2.01 5.36 -50.53
CA ARG A 942 2.95 6.36 -51.05
C ARG A 942 4.28 5.72 -51.40
N SER A 943 4.87 4.98 -50.47
CA SER A 943 6.18 4.37 -50.67
C SER A 943 6.20 2.94 -50.17
N LEU A 944 6.68 2.02 -51.01
CA LEU A 944 6.88 0.62 -50.68
C LEU A 944 8.37 0.28 -50.80
N LYS A 945 8.97 -0.20 -49.71
CA LYS A 945 10.34 -0.73 -49.68
C LYS A 945 10.30 -2.22 -49.37
N ALA A 946 10.74 -3.07 -50.28
CA ALA A 946 10.72 -4.52 -50.11
C ALA A 946 12.12 -5.11 -50.29
N THR A 947 12.60 -5.87 -49.32
CA THR A 947 13.90 -6.56 -49.38
C THR A 947 13.72 -8.02 -49.00
N GLY A 948 14.13 -8.94 -49.88
CA GLY A 948 14.01 -10.38 -49.64
C GLY A 948 12.57 -10.84 -49.34
N SER A 949 11.57 -10.10 -49.83
CA SER A 949 10.17 -10.25 -49.44
C SER A 949 9.33 -10.79 -50.59
N ARG A 950 8.12 -11.25 -50.30
CA ARG A 950 7.16 -11.74 -51.31
C ARG A 950 5.83 -11.02 -51.20
N ILE A 951 5.32 -10.57 -52.34
CA ILE A 951 4.02 -9.92 -52.47
C ILE A 951 3.17 -10.75 -53.44
N GLU A 952 2.00 -11.17 -53.01
CA GLU A 952 1.01 -11.87 -53.82
C GLU A 952 -0.19 -10.94 -54.00
N LEU A 953 -0.55 -10.65 -55.24
CA LEU A 953 -1.68 -9.79 -55.56
C LEU A 953 -2.89 -10.64 -55.92
N GLY A 954 -4.07 -10.24 -55.44
CA GLY A 954 -5.33 -10.91 -55.73
C GLY A 954 -5.54 -12.19 -54.93
N ASP A 955 -6.75 -12.73 -55.02
CA ASP A 955 -7.17 -13.96 -54.34
C ASP A 955 -7.42 -15.12 -55.32
N GLY A 956 -7.06 -14.94 -56.60
CA GLY A 956 -7.30 -15.88 -57.69
C GLY A 956 -8.75 -15.91 -58.20
N LYS A 957 -9.69 -15.22 -57.54
CA LYS A 957 -11.08 -15.07 -58.01
C LYS A 957 -11.33 -13.69 -58.62
N ASN A 958 -10.75 -12.65 -58.03
CA ASN A 958 -10.79 -11.28 -58.53
C ASN A 958 -9.37 -10.75 -58.71
N PHE A 959 -9.15 -10.00 -59.80
CA PHE A 959 -7.88 -9.31 -60.01
C PHE A 959 -7.80 -8.04 -59.16
N ALA A 960 -6.66 -7.84 -58.51
CA ALA A 960 -6.36 -6.71 -57.65
C ALA A 960 -5.30 -5.79 -58.28
N THR A 961 -5.28 -4.54 -57.83
CA THR A 961 -4.26 -3.56 -58.20
C THR A 961 -3.53 -3.05 -56.96
N LEU A 962 -2.20 -3.07 -57.00
CA LEU A 962 -1.33 -2.39 -56.05
C LEU A 962 -0.80 -1.10 -56.68
N GLN A 963 -1.23 0.04 -56.16
CA GLN A 963 -0.78 1.36 -56.59
C GLN A 963 0.24 1.93 -55.61
N VAL A 964 1.43 2.30 -56.10
CA VAL A 964 2.51 2.89 -55.31
C VAL A 964 3.07 4.13 -56.00
N LYS A 965 3.42 5.18 -55.25
CA LYS A 965 4.13 6.31 -55.87
C LYS A 965 5.61 5.98 -56.05
N GLU A 966 6.24 5.53 -54.97
CA GLU A 966 7.65 5.17 -54.93
C GLU A 966 7.82 3.69 -54.57
N LEU A 967 8.52 2.93 -55.41
CA LEU A 967 8.89 1.54 -55.14
C LEU A 967 10.42 1.39 -55.09
N THR A 968 10.91 0.79 -54.00
CA THR A 968 12.26 0.25 -53.92
C THR A 968 12.16 -1.24 -53.60
N ALA A 969 12.49 -2.11 -54.54
CA ALA A 969 12.41 -3.56 -54.35
C ALA A 969 13.75 -4.23 -54.66
N ASP A 970 14.27 -5.01 -53.71
CA ASP A 970 15.52 -5.76 -53.86
C ASP A 970 15.33 -7.22 -53.48
N ASN A 971 15.78 -8.13 -54.35
CA ASN A 971 15.69 -9.58 -54.15
C ASN A 971 14.28 -10.06 -53.75
N SER A 972 13.24 -9.40 -54.24
CA SER A 972 11.85 -9.65 -53.84
C SER A 972 11.08 -10.40 -54.92
N VAL A 973 9.99 -11.06 -54.53
CA VAL A 973 9.14 -11.87 -55.40
C VAL A 973 7.76 -11.24 -55.50
N LEU A 974 7.24 -11.09 -56.71
CA LEU A 974 5.88 -10.63 -56.98
C LEU A 974 5.11 -11.77 -57.65
N LEU A 975 3.98 -12.19 -57.09
CA LEU A 975 3.10 -13.18 -57.67
C LEU A 975 1.80 -12.52 -58.12
N MET A 976 1.41 -12.79 -59.36
CA MET A 976 0.21 -12.27 -60.00
C MET A 976 -0.58 -13.42 -60.62
N HIS A 977 -1.90 -13.34 -60.60
CA HIS A 977 -2.79 -14.28 -61.25
C HIS A 977 -3.23 -13.73 -62.60
N THR A 978 -3.50 -14.61 -63.56
CA THR A 978 -4.08 -14.23 -64.85
C THR A 978 -5.08 -15.27 -65.36
N ASN A 979 -6.11 -14.80 -66.06
CA ASN A 979 -7.04 -15.64 -66.83
C ASN A 979 -6.73 -15.64 -68.34
N ASN A 980 -5.54 -15.16 -68.74
CA ASN A 980 -5.05 -14.87 -70.10
C ASN A 980 -5.56 -13.56 -70.73
N SER A 981 -6.55 -12.87 -70.15
CA SER A 981 -7.09 -11.60 -70.68
C SER A 981 -6.96 -10.44 -69.69
N GLN A 982 -7.02 -10.75 -68.40
CA GLN A 982 -6.84 -9.83 -67.29
C GLN A 982 -5.84 -10.46 -66.31
N ALA A 983 -5.19 -9.61 -65.53
CA ALA A 983 -4.27 -10.02 -64.48
C ALA A 983 -4.30 -9.01 -63.35
N ASP A 984 -3.72 -9.42 -62.22
CA ASP A 984 -3.34 -8.49 -61.17
C ASP A 984 -2.32 -7.47 -61.69
N GLN A 985 -2.36 -6.25 -61.14
CA GLN A 985 -1.54 -5.14 -61.63
C GLN A 985 -0.74 -4.46 -60.51
N LEU A 986 0.53 -4.16 -60.80
CA LEU A 986 1.36 -3.26 -59.99
C LEU A 986 1.58 -1.96 -60.76
N ASN A 987 1.12 -0.84 -60.20
CA ASN A 987 1.18 0.47 -60.83
C ASN A 987 2.07 1.43 -60.02
N ILE A 988 3.19 1.86 -60.61
CA ILE A 988 4.16 2.77 -60.00
C ILE A 988 4.12 4.11 -60.71
N THR A 989 3.86 5.21 -59.99
CA THR A 989 3.61 6.51 -60.63
C THR A 989 4.77 7.49 -60.63
N ASP A 990 5.63 7.48 -59.60
CA ASP A 990 6.63 8.55 -59.41
C ASP A 990 8.07 8.03 -59.54
N LYS A 991 8.41 6.92 -58.87
CA LYS A 991 9.79 6.38 -58.89
C LYS A 991 9.84 4.86 -58.70
N LEU A 992 10.65 4.18 -59.53
CA LEU A 992 11.00 2.77 -59.39
C LEU A 992 12.52 2.62 -59.21
N SER A 993 12.96 1.79 -58.26
CA SER A 993 14.37 1.53 -57.94
C SER A 993 14.58 0.15 -57.29
N GLY A 994 15.84 -0.29 -57.21
CA GLY A 994 16.23 -1.59 -56.65
C GLY A 994 16.66 -2.57 -57.74
N SER A 995 16.79 -3.85 -57.41
CA SER A 995 17.37 -4.85 -58.32
C SER A 995 16.97 -6.30 -58.00
N ASN A 996 17.09 -7.16 -59.02
CA ASN A 996 16.97 -8.63 -58.89
C ASN A 996 15.62 -9.12 -58.35
N ASN A 997 14.51 -8.54 -58.81
CA ASN A 997 13.17 -8.97 -58.41
C ASN A 997 12.59 -9.99 -59.39
N THR A 998 11.83 -10.95 -58.88
CA THR A 998 11.26 -12.05 -59.67
C THR A 998 9.75 -11.92 -59.76
N VAL A 999 9.19 -12.06 -60.96
CA VAL A 999 7.75 -12.05 -61.22
C VAL A 999 7.28 -13.47 -61.54
N LEU A 1000 6.37 -13.96 -60.71
CA LEU A 1000 5.68 -15.23 -60.83
C LEU A 1000 4.27 -14.98 -61.36
N VAL A 1001 3.78 -15.87 -62.21
CA VAL A 1001 2.45 -15.77 -62.81
C VAL A 1001 1.71 -17.07 -62.61
N ASP A 1002 0.63 -17.00 -61.83
CA ASP A 1002 -0.29 -18.12 -61.66
C ASP A 1002 -1.40 -18.04 -62.72
N PHE A 1003 -1.49 -19.08 -63.54
CA PHE A 1003 -2.43 -19.14 -64.64
C PHE A 1003 -3.70 -19.86 -64.18
N LEU A 1004 -4.77 -19.09 -63.95
CA LEU A 1004 -6.07 -19.60 -63.49
C LEU A 1004 -6.74 -20.49 -64.56
N ASN A 1005 -6.44 -20.21 -65.83
CA ASN A 1005 -6.82 -20.98 -66.99
C ASN A 1005 -5.58 -21.64 -67.60
N LYS A 1006 -5.77 -22.63 -68.48
CA LYS A 1006 -4.66 -23.18 -69.28
C LYS A 1006 -3.90 -22.01 -69.95
N PRO A 1007 -2.57 -21.90 -69.78
CA PRO A 1007 -1.79 -20.81 -70.35
C PRO A 1007 -1.96 -20.74 -71.88
N ALA A 1008 -2.27 -19.55 -72.41
CA ALA A 1008 -2.36 -19.33 -73.85
C ALA A 1008 -0.97 -19.15 -74.47
N SER A 1009 -0.79 -19.60 -75.71
CA SER A 1009 0.50 -19.49 -76.43
C SER A 1009 0.85 -18.05 -76.79
N GLU A 1010 -0.15 -17.18 -76.95
CA GLU A 1010 -0.01 -15.74 -77.13
C GLU A 1010 -0.95 -15.03 -76.15
N THR A 1011 -0.42 -14.09 -75.37
CA THR A 1011 -1.18 -13.22 -74.47
C THR A 1011 -0.74 -11.77 -74.65
N ASN A 1012 -1.56 -10.82 -74.20
CA ASN A 1012 -1.15 -9.42 -74.10
C ASN A 1012 -1.81 -8.81 -72.87
N VAL A 1013 -1.21 -9.03 -71.71
CA VAL A 1013 -1.75 -8.55 -70.43
C VAL A 1013 -0.67 -7.77 -69.70
N THR A 1014 -0.93 -6.49 -69.43
CA THR A 1014 -0.02 -5.65 -68.65
C THR A 1014 -0.04 -6.08 -67.19
N LEU A 1015 1.14 -6.43 -66.66
CA LEU A 1015 1.34 -6.85 -65.28
C LEU A 1015 1.87 -5.69 -64.41
N ILE A 1016 2.84 -4.92 -64.93
CA ILE A 1016 3.49 -3.84 -64.19
C ILE A 1016 3.55 -2.58 -65.05
N THR A 1017 3.26 -1.42 -64.46
CA THR A 1017 3.48 -0.11 -65.07
C THR A 1017 4.39 0.74 -64.18
N ALA A 1018 5.35 1.45 -64.77
CA ALA A 1018 6.29 2.31 -64.06
C ALA A 1018 6.60 3.60 -64.85
N PRO A 1019 7.23 4.62 -64.23
CA PRO A 1019 7.65 5.82 -64.92
C PRO A 1019 8.57 5.52 -66.11
N LYS A 1020 8.52 6.37 -67.14
CA LYS A 1020 9.42 6.28 -68.29
C LYS A 1020 10.89 6.28 -67.86
N GLY A 1021 11.71 5.47 -68.53
CA GLY A 1021 13.15 5.35 -68.24
C GLY A 1021 13.48 4.51 -67.00
N SER A 1022 12.51 3.74 -66.49
CA SER A 1022 12.77 2.74 -65.45
C SER A 1022 13.60 1.58 -66.02
N ASP A 1023 14.53 1.02 -65.24
CA ASP A 1023 15.38 -0.09 -65.68
C ASP A 1023 14.55 -1.34 -65.99
N GLU A 1024 14.58 -1.79 -67.25
CA GLU A 1024 13.85 -2.96 -67.74
C GLU A 1024 14.23 -4.28 -67.02
N LYS A 1025 15.45 -4.35 -66.47
CA LYS A 1025 16.01 -5.57 -65.83
C LYS A 1025 15.62 -5.72 -64.37
N ILE A 1026 14.91 -4.75 -63.80
CA ILE A 1026 14.55 -4.77 -62.39
C ILE A 1026 13.60 -5.92 -62.03
N PHE A 1027 12.77 -6.34 -62.99
CA PHE A 1027 11.88 -7.49 -62.91
C PHE A 1027 12.28 -8.55 -63.93
N LYS A 1028 12.38 -9.81 -63.49
CA LYS A 1028 12.61 -10.98 -64.36
C LYS A 1028 11.52 -12.02 -64.14
N ALA A 1029 11.17 -12.77 -65.19
CA ALA A 1029 10.26 -13.90 -65.07
C ALA A 1029 10.86 -15.00 -64.17
N GLY A 1030 10.04 -15.57 -63.28
CA GLY A 1030 10.42 -16.68 -62.42
C GLY A 1030 9.74 -17.99 -62.80
N MET A 1031 10.45 -19.09 -62.60
CA MET A 1031 9.96 -20.44 -62.85
C MET A 1031 9.09 -20.92 -61.67
N GLN A 1032 7.93 -21.52 -61.97
CA GLN A 1032 7.07 -22.19 -61.01
C GLN A 1032 6.81 -23.63 -61.45
N LEU A 1033 6.74 -24.53 -60.48
CA LEU A 1033 6.28 -25.90 -60.72
C LEU A 1033 4.74 -25.89 -60.74
N ILE A 1034 4.15 -26.20 -61.89
CA ILE A 1034 2.69 -26.34 -62.08
C ILE A 1034 2.43 -27.77 -62.59
N GLY A 1035 1.78 -28.59 -61.78
CA GLY A 1035 1.66 -30.03 -62.03
C GLY A 1035 3.05 -30.68 -62.10
N PHE A 1036 3.37 -31.31 -63.23
CA PHE A 1036 4.65 -31.99 -63.49
C PHE A 1036 5.60 -31.20 -64.40
N SER A 1037 5.34 -29.90 -64.61
CA SER A 1037 6.13 -29.05 -65.51
C SER A 1037 6.60 -27.80 -64.81
N ASN A 1038 7.84 -27.42 -65.08
CA ASN A 1038 8.39 -26.12 -64.75
C ASN A 1038 7.89 -25.12 -65.79
N VAL A 1039 6.97 -24.24 -65.37
CA VAL A 1039 6.36 -23.20 -66.19
C VAL A 1039 7.00 -21.86 -65.84
N THR A 1040 7.47 -21.14 -66.85
CA THR A 1040 8.07 -19.81 -66.74
C THR A 1040 7.28 -18.84 -67.63
N PRO A 1041 6.74 -17.73 -67.11
CA PRO A 1041 6.06 -16.74 -67.94
C PRO A 1041 7.05 -16.02 -68.87
N VAL A 1042 6.59 -15.61 -70.05
CA VAL A 1042 7.38 -14.75 -70.96
C VAL A 1042 6.90 -13.31 -70.79
N ILE A 1043 7.76 -12.47 -70.22
CA ILE A 1043 7.46 -11.08 -69.91
C ILE A 1043 8.33 -10.19 -70.80
N ASN A 1044 7.69 -9.37 -71.64
CA ASN A 1044 8.36 -8.40 -72.49
C ASN A 1044 8.22 -7.00 -71.89
N THR A 1045 9.25 -6.18 -72.08
CA THR A 1045 9.21 -4.77 -71.68
C THR A 1045 8.80 -3.92 -72.87
N GLU A 1046 7.81 -3.06 -72.67
CA GLU A 1046 7.34 -2.09 -73.66
C GLU A 1046 7.52 -0.68 -73.12
N GLU A 1047 8.24 0.16 -73.85
CA GLU A 1047 8.33 1.59 -73.52
C GLU A 1047 7.32 2.39 -74.35
N THR A 1048 6.56 3.25 -73.68
CA THR A 1048 5.60 4.19 -74.27
C THR A 1048 6.06 5.62 -74.04
N ASP A 1049 5.37 6.60 -74.63
CA ASP A 1049 5.72 8.03 -74.45
C ASP A 1049 5.72 8.47 -72.97
N THR A 1050 4.95 7.79 -72.11
CA THR A 1050 4.72 8.19 -70.71
C THR A 1050 5.08 7.11 -69.68
N THR A 1051 5.19 5.84 -70.06
CA THR A 1051 5.37 4.71 -69.11
C THR A 1051 6.24 3.59 -69.64
N THR A 1052 6.94 2.90 -68.75
CA THR A 1052 7.60 1.61 -69.01
C THR A 1052 6.67 0.50 -68.51
N LYS A 1053 6.39 -0.52 -69.31
CA LYS A 1053 5.44 -1.60 -68.99
C LYS A 1053 6.11 -2.97 -69.06
N TRP A 1054 5.70 -3.88 -68.19
CA TRP A 1054 6.01 -5.31 -68.29
C TRP A 1054 4.72 -6.05 -68.65
N VAL A 1055 4.75 -6.70 -69.81
CA VAL A 1055 3.57 -7.32 -70.44
C VAL A 1055 3.80 -8.81 -70.58
N LEU A 1056 2.83 -9.60 -70.09
CA LEU A 1056 2.82 -11.05 -70.27
C LEU A 1056 2.45 -11.40 -71.70
N THR A 1057 3.35 -12.05 -72.42
CA THR A 1057 3.19 -12.39 -73.85
C THR A 1057 3.05 -13.88 -74.14
N GLY A 1058 3.37 -14.74 -73.18
CA GLY A 1058 3.21 -16.20 -73.28
C GLY A 1058 3.85 -16.93 -72.10
N TYR A 1059 4.19 -18.20 -72.30
CA TYR A 1059 4.86 -19.05 -71.31
C TYR A 1059 5.83 -20.04 -71.96
N GLN A 1060 6.77 -20.55 -71.17
CA GLN A 1060 7.63 -21.68 -71.50
C GLN A 1060 7.36 -22.80 -70.49
N ALA A 1061 7.22 -24.04 -70.95
CA ALA A 1061 7.04 -25.19 -70.09
C ALA A 1061 8.08 -26.27 -70.40
N VAL A 1062 8.77 -26.75 -69.36
CA VAL A 1062 9.71 -27.87 -69.44
C VAL A 1062 9.27 -28.94 -68.45
N SER A 1063 9.12 -30.18 -68.90
CA SER A 1063 8.74 -31.30 -68.03
C SER A 1063 9.77 -31.49 -66.90
N ASP A 1064 9.27 -31.61 -65.67
CA ASP A 1064 10.08 -31.92 -64.50
C ASP A 1064 10.07 -33.45 -64.25
N ALA A 1065 11.17 -34.10 -64.66
CA ALA A 1065 11.35 -35.53 -64.52
C ALA A 1065 11.46 -36.01 -63.06
N GLY A 1066 11.73 -35.11 -62.11
CA GLY A 1066 11.80 -35.39 -60.67
C GLY A 1066 10.41 -35.38 -60.03
N ALA A 1067 9.60 -34.34 -60.30
CA ALA A 1067 8.21 -34.24 -59.83
C ALA A 1067 7.33 -35.37 -60.38
N SER A 1068 7.59 -35.80 -61.62
CA SER A 1068 6.89 -36.93 -62.27
C SER A 1068 7.17 -38.30 -61.63
N LYS A 1069 8.26 -38.44 -60.87
CA LYS A 1069 8.70 -39.73 -60.25
C LYS A 1069 8.25 -39.91 -58.80
N THR A 1070 7.92 -38.83 -58.09
CA THR A 1070 7.50 -38.84 -56.68
C THR A 1070 5.98 -38.73 -56.47
N ALA A 1071 5.20 -38.60 -57.56
CA ALA A 1071 3.74 -38.58 -57.52
C ALA A 1071 3.19 -39.94 -57.06
N THR A 1072 2.41 -39.95 -55.97
CA THR A 1072 1.79 -41.17 -55.40
C THR A 1072 0.27 -41.22 -55.56
N ASP A 1073 -0.37 -40.13 -56.01
CA ASP A 1073 -1.74 -40.05 -56.54
C ASP A 1073 -1.90 -38.74 -57.35
N PHE A 1074 -3.03 -38.55 -58.05
CA PHE A 1074 -3.33 -37.41 -58.95
C PHE A 1074 -3.59 -36.08 -58.24
#